data_AF-A0A7Y2BFC7-F1
#
_entry.id   AF-A0A7Y2BFC7-F1
#
_cell.length_a   1.000
_cell.length_b   1.000
_cell.length_c   1.000
_cell.angle_alpha   90.00
_cell.angle_beta   90.00
_cell.angle_gamma   90.00
#
_symmetry.space_group_name_H-M   'P 1'
#
loop_
_entity.id
_entity.type
_entity.pdbx_description
1 polymer ?
#
loop_
_entity_poly.entity_id
_entity_poly.type
_entity_poly.pdbx_seq_one_letter_code
_entity_poly.pdbx_strand_id
1 'polypeptide(L)'
;MRLAAWVLVCSTLGCAATQAPEEGGAESYAPPPPSVQTPNEVRTRIGTLRFFDGLPDAQTVETVYEHLDFMRGVRAYLQTIPGASMMAMRDGMEKAGALPNYTVLLTESMMDSKSLFLTADGETVYALAWISLKGGPIVVETPPRAPGVFTDAWQRPLVETGKSGPDRGRGGRYVIVPPAYAGYVPRSRFAVESSTFGVWAVFRGALSKGSPRRAIASFKEHLKIYPLKESARPAPNMFVDISGKAFNTVHPIDFSYFERINELIQEEPNAAQDPEVLGILASIGIEKDQRFAPNARMKATLSEAAAVGNATARALLFAPRAADADLYDNRQWQRILVGGSHEFIRNGGRLTDARARFHSYATGITPTMAATKAGSGSESAATFRDSRGNPLDGSRTYTLTLPPNVPAAYFWSITLYDNQTRSMLQSDQRIPSVILGQRNLRRNEDESITLWFGPKEPRDRKMRANWVQTIPGKGWNAVFRLYGPQEEWFDQTWRLADMELVPGVPRAKPSKKPPKMRSEIPASIQTPARVQTRIGALEFTDGFPTDDTVERVYDHLDFIRGVDTFLTTLSGASLVAMRRGFRSAGIDANDVVAVFDGLMDSHSLFLTANTESIYFGTWLDLSDGAVIVESPPNTLGIVDD
;
A
#
# COMPACT_ATOMS: atom_id res chain seq x y z
N MET A 1 48.20 6.54 69.39
CA MET A 1 48.28 7.92 69.95
C MET A 1 47.70 8.84 68.89
N ARG A 2 46.52 9.44 69.11
CA ARG A 2 46.33 10.66 69.91
C ARG A 2 47.14 11.81 69.30
N LEU A 3 46.48 12.72 68.60
CA LEU A 3 45.69 13.86 69.10
C LEU A 3 46.57 15.12 69.14
N ALA A 4 45.88 16.26 69.01
CA ALA A 4 46.30 17.56 69.50
C ALA A 4 47.20 18.39 68.54
N ALA A 5 47.08 19.71 68.43
CA ALA A 5 46.13 20.59 69.08
C ALA A 5 46.27 22.06 68.64
N TRP A 6 45.11 22.73 68.51
CA TRP A 6 44.74 24.02 69.13
C TRP A 6 45.46 25.28 68.62
N VAL A 7 44.87 26.48 68.61
CA VAL A 7 44.23 27.20 69.73
C VAL A 7 43.35 28.33 69.16
N LEU A 8 42.15 28.51 69.70
CA LEU A 8 41.78 29.81 70.27
C LEU A 8 40.77 29.64 71.43
N VAL A 9 41.18 30.16 72.58
CA VAL A 9 40.41 30.30 73.81
C VAL A 9 40.13 31.79 73.97
N CYS A 10 38.87 32.18 74.23
CA CYS A 10 38.51 32.93 75.43
C CYS A 10 37.00 33.11 75.57
N SER A 11 36.52 32.58 76.69
CA SER A 11 35.22 32.70 77.35
C SER A 11 34.83 34.13 77.74
N THR A 12 33.52 34.46 77.76
CA THR A 12 32.69 34.54 78.99
C THR A 12 31.23 34.98 78.75
N LEU A 13 30.30 34.24 79.40
CA LEU A 13 29.08 34.68 80.12
C LEU A 13 27.80 35.14 79.37
N GLY A 14 26.69 34.42 79.64
CA GLY A 14 25.41 35.05 80.01
C GLY A 14 24.20 34.78 79.10
N CYS A 15 23.23 34.01 79.58
CA CYS A 15 21.98 33.64 78.93
C CYS A 15 21.08 34.81 78.49
N ALA A 16 20.48 34.70 77.29
CA ALA A 16 19.14 35.21 76.99
C ALA A 16 18.50 34.30 75.93
N ALA A 17 17.25 33.89 76.16
CA ALA A 17 16.50 32.97 75.32
C ALA A 17 16.29 33.54 73.91
N THR A 18 16.84 32.88 72.89
CA THR A 18 16.42 33.07 71.50
C THR A 18 15.30 32.09 71.20
N GLN A 19 14.12 32.62 70.89
CA GLN A 19 13.00 31.90 70.33
C GLN A 19 13.47 30.98 69.20
N ALA A 20 12.97 29.74 69.19
CA ALA A 20 13.08 28.87 68.03
C ALA A 20 12.52 29.63 66.80
N PRO A 21 13.15 29.54 65.62
CA PRO A 21 12.53 30.03 64.40
C PRO A 21 11.20 29.30 64.25
N GLU A 22 10.12 30.05 64.07
CA GLU A 22 8.86 29.48 63.59
C GLU A 22 9.15 28.67 62.34
N GLU A 23 8.73 27.40 62.33
CA GLU A 23 8.64 26.60 61.12
C GLU A 23 7.70 27.36 60.17
N GLY A 24 8.28 28.19 59.29
CA GLY A 24 7.57 28.77 58.17
C GLY A 24 6.96 27.62 57.38
N GLY A 25 5.63 27.56 57.39
CA GLY A 25 4.88 26.48 56.75
C GLY A 25 5.36 26.31 55.32
N ALA A 26 5.75 25.08 54.96
CA ALA A 26 5.99 24.74 53.57
C ALA A 26 4.72 25.10 52.78
N GLU A 27 4.82 26.07 51.86
CA GLU A 27 3.74 26.35 50.92
C GLU A 27 3.37 25.04 50.24
N SER A 28 2.12 24.60 50.40
CA SER A 28 1.68 23.35 49.81
C SER A 28 1.61 23.53 48.30
N TYR A 29 2.52 22.90 47.56
CA TYR A 29 2.41 22.82 46.11
C TYR A 29 1.04 22.24 45.75
N ALA A 30 0.30 22.96 44.90
CA ALA A 30 -0.90 22.40 44.31
C ALA A 30 -0.49 21.18 43.47
N PRO A 31 -1.15 20.02 43.62
CA PRO A 31 -0.81 18.85 42.80
C PRO A 31 -1.03 19.19 41.32
N PRO A 32 -0.21 18.65 40.40
CA PRO A 32 -0.44 18.81 38.97
C PRO A 32 -1.85 18.35 38.59
N PRO A 33 -2.48 18.93 37.56
CA PRO A 33 -3.81 18.51 37.16
C PRO A 33 -3.80 17.02 36.74
N PRO A 34 -4.86 16.24 37.02
CA PRO A 34 -4.90 14.81 36.67
C PRO A 34 -4.64 14.52 35.18
N SER A 35 -4.90 15.49 34.30
CA SER A 35 -4.68 15.38 32.85
C SER A 35 -3.21 15.29 32.43
N VAL A 36 -2.27 15.67 33.30
CA VAL A 36 -0.82 15.56 33.05
C VAL A 36 -0.14 14.51 33.93
N GLN A 37 -0.92 13.80 34.76
CA GLN A 37 -0.42 12.71 35.59
C GLN A 37 -0.58 11.37 34.88
N THR A 38 0.36 10.46 35.14
CA THR A 38 0.27 9.07 34.68
C THR A 38 -0.17 8.19 35.86
N PRO A 39 -1.28 7.44 35.76
CA PRO A 39 -1.69 6.52 36.80
C PRO A 39 -0.65 5.43 37.06
N ASN A 40 -0.52 4.99 38.32
CA ASN A 40 0.41 3.91 38.69
C ASN A 40 0.09 2.55 38.03
N GLU A 41 -1.16 2.33 37.63
CA GLU A 41 -1.59 1.13 36.93
C GLU A 41 -2.59 1.50 35.82
N VAL A 42 -2.33 1.01 34.61
CA VAL A 42 -3.23 1.16 33.46
C VAL A 42 -3.46 -0.21 32.83
N ARG A 43 -4.72 -0.67 32.82
CA ARG A 43 -5.09 -1.92 32.14
C ARG A 43 -5.31 -1.66 30.65
N THR A 44 -4.58 -2.38 29.81
CA THR A 44 -4.64 -2.25 28.36
C THR A 44 -4.78 -3.62 27.69
N ARG A 45 -5.00 -3.63 26.37
CA ARG A 45 -5.05 -4.88 25.60
C ARG A 45 -3.70 -5.58 25.44
N ILE A 46 -2.59 -4.88 25.70
CA ILE A 46 -1.24 -5.47 25.67
C ILE A 46 -0.78 -5.92 27.06
N GLY A 47 -1.64 -5.80 28.08
CA GLY A 47 -1.33 -6.13 29.46
C GLY A 47 -1.56 -4.96 30.41
N THR A 48 -1.20 -5.17 31.67
CA THR A 48 -1.23 -4.13 32.70
C THR A 48 0.09 -3.38 32.67
N LEU A 49 0.03 -2.07 32.38
CA LEU A 49 1.17 -1.16 32.41
C LEU A 49 1.29 -0.56 33.80
N ARG A 50 2.50 -0.52 34.35
CA ARG A 50 2.79 -0.11 35.72
C ARG A 50 3.80 1.01 35.75
N PHE A 51 3.52 1.99 36.60
CA PHE A 51 4.33 3.19 36.73
C PHE A 51 4.56 3.50 38.20
N PHE A 52 5.73 4.06 38.49
CA PHE A 52 6.02 4.74 39.75
C PHE A 52 6.27 6.21 39.43
N ASP A 53 5.33 7.08 39.81
CA ASP A 53 5.41 8.53 39.53
C ASP A 53 5.67 8.83 38.03
N GLY A 54 4.92 8.13 37.16
CA GLY A 54 5.06 8.23 35.70
C GLY A 54 6.25 7.49 35.09
N LEU A 55 7.19 6.97 35.88
CA LEU A 55 8.28 6.12 35.40
C LEU A 55 7.78 4.69 35.15
N PRO A 56 7.82 4.15 33.91
CA PRO A 56 7.42 2.77 33.67
C PRO A 56 8.40 1.77 34.32
N ASP A 57 7.88 0.66 34.84
CA ASP A 57 8.72 -0.44 35.28
C ASP A 57 9.32 -1.24 34.10
N ALA A 58 10.30 -2.10 34.39
CA ALA A 58 11.01 -2.85 33.35
C ALA A 58 10.08 -3.75 32.51
N GLN A 59 9.06 -4.35 33.13
CA GLN A 59 8.10 -5.20 32.42
C GLN A 59 7.21 -4.37 31.47
N THR A 60 6.79 -3.18 31.89
CA THR A 60 6.04 -2.22 31.08
C THR A 60 6.85 -1.78 29.88
N VAL A 61 8.12 -1.46 30.09
CA VAL A 61 9.06 -1.10 29.01
C VAL A 61 9.16 -2.23 27.99
N GLU A 62 9.43 -3.47 28.42
CA GLU A 62 9.51 -4.63 27.54
C GLU A 62 8.20 -4.85 26.75
N THR A 63 7.06 -4.86 27.45
CA THR A 63 5.73 -5.04 26.85
C THR A 63 5.43 -3.99 25.77
N VAL A 64 5.71 -2.72 26.06
CA VAL A 64 5.46 -1.62 25.11
C VAL A 64 6.39 -1.71 23.92
N TYR A 65 7.68 -2.01 24.10
CA TYR A 65 8.61 -2.15 22.98
C TYR A 65 8.31 -3.37 22.11
N GLU A 66 7.92 -4.51 22.70
CA GLU A 66 7.47 -5.68 21.94
C GLU A 66 6.22 -5.40 21.11
N HIS A 67 5.30 -4.60 21.64
CA HIS A 67 4.13 -4.16 20.90
C HIS A 67 4.50 -3.16 19.79
N LEU A 68 5.40 -2.21 20.10
CA LEU A 68 5.87 -1.18 19.17
C LEU A 68 6.55 -1.79 17.95
N ASP A 69 7.43 -2.76 18.15
CA ASP A 69 8.11 -3.47 17.05
C ASP A 69 7.11 -4.25 16.19
N PHE A 70 6.11 -4.88 16.82
CA PHE A 70 5.05 -5.60 16.11
C PHE A 70 4.17 -4.66 15.26
N MET A 71 3.66 -3.56 15.83
CA MET A 71 2.83 -2.60 15.08
C MET A 71 3.61 -1.95 13.94
N ARG A 72 4.89 -1.62 14.14
CA ARG A 72 5.75 -1.09 13.09
C ARG A 72 6.04 -2.12 12.00
N GLY A 73 6.17 -3.39 12.35
CA GLY A 73 6.23 -4.49 11.37
C GLY A 73 4.97 -4.59 10.50
N VAL A 74 3.77 -4.49 11.10
CA VAL A 74 2.49 -4.52 10.35
C VAL A 74 2.38 -3.30 9.44
N ARG A 75 2.74 -2.12 9.96
CA ARG A 75 2.72 -0.87 9.19
C ARG A 75 3.72 -0.91 8.02
N ALA A 76 4.94 -1.35 8.26
CA ALA A 76 5.96 -1.55 7.23
C ALA A 76 5.44 -2.47 6.11
N TYR A 77 4.83 -3.60 6.47
CA TYR A 77 4.22 -4.52 5.50
C TYR A 77 3.17 -3.81 4.64
N LEU A 78 2.17 -3.15 5.23
CA LEU A 78 1.08 -2.52 4.48
C LEU A 78 1.56 -1.36 3.59
N GLN A 79 2.52 -0.56 4.06
CA GLN A 79 3.01 0.61 3.33
C GLN A 79 3.94 0.26 2.17
N THR A 80 4.59 -0.91 2.19
CA THR A 80 5.63 -1.29 1.23
C THR A 80 5.20 -2.38 0.23
N ILE A 81 3.93 -2.82 0.24
CA ILE A 81 3.35 -3.76 -0.74
C ILE A 81 3.74 -3.40 -2.20
N PRO A 82 3.69 -2.12 -2.63
CA PRO A 82 4.03 -1.78 -4.01
C PRO A 82 5.51 -2.06 -4.36
N GLY A 83 6.42 -1.82 -3.42
CA GLY A 83 7.84 -2.14 -3.57
C GLY A 83 8.08 -3.65 -3.63
N ALA A 84 7.49 -4.41 -2.71
CA ALA A 84 7.54 -5.88 -2.74
C ALA A 84 6.98 -6.45 -4.05
N SER A 85 5.90 -5.87 -4.57
CA SER A 85 5.29 -6.24 -5.85
C SER A 85 6.22 -6.02 -7.04
N MET A 86 6.89 -4.86 -7.13
CA MET A 86 7.86 -4.59 -8.20
C MET A 86 9.11 -5.44 -8.11
N MET A 87 9.54 -5.73 -6.90
CA MET A 87 10.62 -6.67 -6.69
C MET A 87 10.21 -8.08 -7.16
N ALA A 88 9.04 -8.59 -6.79
CA ALA A 88 8.56 -9.88 -7.29
C ALA A 88 8.36 -9.89 -8.82
N MET A 89 7.91 -8.77 -9.40
CA MET A 89 7.81 -8.57 -10.85
C MET A 89 9.17 -8.74 -11.54
N ARG A 90 10.21 -8.06 -11.04
CA ARG A 90 11.58 -8.19 -11.56
C ARG A 90 12.04 -9.65 -11.58
N ASP A 91 12.01 -10.31 -10.43
CA ASP A 91 12.51 -11.69 -10.32
C ASP A 91 11.73 -12.67 -11.17
N GLY A 92 10.41 -12.48 -11.25
CA GLY A 92 9.54 -13.29 -12.11
C GLY A 92 9.89 -13.13 -13.59
N MET A 93 10.15 -11.90 -14.02
CA MET A 93 10.57 -11.59 -15.38
C MET A 93 11.97 -12.14 -15.69
N GLU A 94 12.92 -12.00 -14.77
CA GLU A 94 14.27 -12.57 -14.90
C GLU A 94 14.20 -14.11 -15.04
N LYS A 95 13.42 -14.78 -14.18
CA LYS A 95 13.17 -16.23 -14.28
C LYS A 95 12.50 -16.62 -15.60
N ALA A 96 11.70 -15.73 -16.19
CA ALA A 96 11.08 -15.95 -17.50
C ALA A 96 12.02 -15.65 -18.69
N GLY A 97 13.25 -15.19 -18.42
CA GLY A 97 14.31 -14.93 -19.40
C GLY A 97 14.60 -13.45 -19.68
N ALA A 98 14.09 -12.52 -18.87
CA ALA A 98 14.38 -11.11 -19.04
C ALA A 98 15.82 -10.78 -18.63
N LEU A 99 16.55 -10.10 -19.51
CA LEU A 99 17.78 -9.39 -19.18
C LEU A 99 17.45 -7.89 -19.16
N PRO A 100 17.77 -7.16 -18.07
CA PRO A 100 17.48 -5.74 -17.96
C PRO A 100 18.00 -4.96 -19.17
N ASN A 101 17.20 -4.03 -19.68
CA ASN A 101 17.50 -3.18 -20.85
C ASN A 101 17.58 -3.88 -22.21
N TYR A 102 17.70 -5.21 -22.28
CA TYR A 102 17.95 -5.92 -23.55
C TYR A 102 16.76 -6.79 -23.99
N THR A 103 16.06 -7.43 -23.06
CA THR A 103 14.97 -8.36 -23.37
C THR A 103 13.59 -7.71 -23.20
N VAL A 104 12.73 -7.95 -24.17
CA VAL A 104 11.28 -7.73 -24.08
C VAL A 104 10.58 -9.09 -24.01
N LEU A 105 9.83 -9.34 -22.95
CA LEU A 105 8.98 -10.51 -22.84
C LEU A 105 7.65 -10.22 -23.54
N LEU A 106 7.20 -11.13 -24.41
CA LEU A 106 5.94 -11.03 -25.14
C LEU A 106 4.98 -12.16 -24.75
N THR A 107 3.68 -11.87 -24.69
CA THR A 107 2.64 -12.91 -24.60
C THR A 107 2.01 -13.12 -25.98
N GLU A 108 2.72 -13.79 -26.90
CA GLU A 108 2.28 -13.88 -28.31
C GLU A 108 0.96 -14.62 -28.48
N SER A 109 0.66 -15.56 -27.58
CA SER A 109 -0.60 -16.30 -27.51
C SER A 109 -1.52 -15.86 -26.35
N MET A 110 -1.40 -14.60 -25.92
CA MET A 110 -2.02 -14.00 -24.72
C MET A 110 -1.39 -14.49 -23.41
N MET A 111 -1.62 -13.72 -22.35
CA MET A 111 -1.38 -14.18 -20.98
C MET A 111 -2.38 -15.29 -20.65
N ASP A 112 -1.94 -16.30 -19.90
CA ASP A 112 -2.79 -17.39 -19.45
C ASP A 112 -2.57 -17.75 -17.98
N SER A 113 -3.41 -18.66 -17.50
CA SER A 113 -3.46 -19.02 -16.08
C SER A 113 -2.23 -19.76 -15.56
N LYS A 114 -1.26 -20.18 -16.39
CA LYS A 114 -0.01 -20.76 -15.86
C LYS A 114 0.89 -19.74 -15.18
N SER A 115 0.80 -18.48 -15.59
CA SER A 115 1.57 -17.40 -14.97
C SER A 115 0.90 -16.95 -13.67
N LEU A 116 1.70 -16.67 -12.65
CA LEU A 116 1.23 -16.03 -11.42
C LEU A 116 1.49 -14.54 -11.55
N PHE A 117 0.49 -13.85 -12.10
CA PHE A 117 0.49 -12.43 -12.39
C PHE A 117 -0.78 -11.79 -11.82
N LEU A 118 -0.62 -10.79 -10.95
CA LEU A 118 -1.74 -10.12 -10.29
C LEU A 118 -2.70 -9.54 -11.33
N THR A 119 -3.91 -10.09 -11.32
CA THR A 119 -5.07 -9.70 -12.13
C THR A 119 -4.80 -9.37 -13.61
N ALA A 120 -3.84 -10.08 -14.23
CA ALA A 120 -3.59 -9.93 -15.66
C ALA A 120 -4.83 -10.21 -16.52
N ASP A 121 -4.88 -9.61 -17.70
CA ASP A 121 -5.96 -9.78 -18.67
C ASP A 121 -5.54 -10.77 -19.77
N GLY A 122 -6.50 -11.51 -20.33
CA GLY A 122 -6.29 -12.50 -21.39
C GLY A 122 -6.68 -11.98 -22.77
N GLU A 123 -6.90 -10.67 -22.90
CA GLU A 123 -7.50 -10.01 -24.05
C GLU A 123 -6.50 -9.22 -24.90
N THR A 124 -5.31 -8.93 -24.35
CA THR A 124 -4.28 -8.14 -25.00
C THR A 124 -2.92 -8.85 -25.08
N VAL A 125 -2.12 -8.47 -26.08
CA VAL A 125 -0.69 -8.86 -26.12
C VAL A 125 0.06 -7.96 -25.14
N TYR A 126 0.75 -8.56 -24.17
CA TYR A 126 1.67 -7.83 -23.30
C TYR A 126 3.07 -7.80 -23.92
N ALA A 127 3.72 -6.64 -23.83
CA ALA A 127 5.16 -6.49 -23.94
C ALA A 127 5.69 -5.93 -22.61
N LEU A 128 6.57 -6.69 -21.95
CA LEU A 128 7.09 -6.40 -20.63
C LEU A 128 8.61 -6.26 -20.69
N ALA A 129 9.14 -5.22 -20.05
CA ALA A 129 10.58 -5.04 -19.89
C ALA A 129 10.91 -4.54 -18.49
N TRP A 130 12.04 -5.02 -17.96
CA TRP A 130 12.68 -4.44 -16.79
C TRP A 130 13.83 -3.55 -17.26
N ILE A 131 13.85 -2.32 -16.80
CA ILE A 131 14.84 -1.30 -17.13
C ILE A 131 15.69 -1.07 -15.88
N SER A 132 17.00 -1.14 -16.05
CA SER A 132 17.99 -0.81 -15.02
C SER A 132 18.74 0.45 -15.44
N LEU A 133 18.62 1.50 -14.63
CA LEU A 133 19.28 2.79 -14.85
C LEU A 133 20.68 2.86 -14.18
N LYS A 134 21.14 1.77 -13.55
CA LYS A 134 22.48 1.72 -12.90
C LYS A 134 23.62 2.01 -13.89
N GLY A 135 23.42 1.74 -15.18
CA GLY A 135 24.38 2.01 -16.25
C GLY A 135 24.27 3.40 -16.90
N GLY A 136 23.40 4.28 -16.39
CA GLY A 136 23.07 5.57 -16.98
C GLY A 136 21.69 5.60 -17.66
N PRO A 137 21.35 6.71 -18.37
CA PRO A 137 20.04 6.86 -18.99
C PRO A 137 19.75 5.80 -20.06
N ILE A 138 18.50 5.35 -20.11
CA ILE A 138 18.01 4.35 -21.07
C ILE A 138 17.02 5.01 -22.02
N VAL A 139 17.17 4.75 -23.31
CA VAL A 139 16.24 5.18 -24.34
C VAL A 139 15.21 4.08 -24.57
N VAL A 140 13.94 4.46 -24.65
CA VAL A 140 12.84 3.58 -25.04
C VAL A 140 12.10 4.19 -26.22
N GLU A 141 12.19 3.55 -27.38
CA GLU A 141 11.36 3.85 -28.55
C GLU A 141 10.06 3.05 -28.41
N THR A 142 8.93 3.73 -28.26
CA THR A 142 7.63 3.08 -28.02
C THR A 142 6.92 2.79 -29.34
N PRO A 143 6.23 1.65 -29.45
CA PRO A 143 5.46 1.32 -30.64
C PRO A 143 4.23 2.23 -30.78
N PRO A 144 3.82 2.56 -32.02
CA PRO A 144 2.63 3.35 -32.25
C PRO A 144 1.37 2.61 -31.76
N ARG A 145 0.40 3.38 -31.25
CA ARG A 145 -0.94 2.93 -30.82
C ARG A 145 -0.95 1.88 -29.70
N ALA A 146 0.15 1.60 -29.03
CA ALA A 146 0.18 0.74 -27.84
C ALA A 146 0.07 1.62 -26.57
N PRO A 147 -1.01 1.52 -25.79
CA PRO A 147 -1.00 2.05 -24.44
C PRO A 147 0.06 1.35 -23.60
N GLY A 148 0.75 2.11 -22.75
CA GLY A 148 1.76 1.59 -21.84
C GLY A 148 2.07 2.56 -20.71
N VAL A 149 2.84 2.08 -19.74
CA VAL A 149 3.28 2.88 -18.59
C VAL A 149 4.68 2.42 -18.17
N PHE A 150 5.47 3.40 -17.73
CA PHE A 150 6.69 3.18 -16.97
C PHE A 150 6.40 3.44 -15.50
N THR A 151 6.80 2.55 -14.61
CA THR A 151 6.71 2.76 -13.16
C THR A 151 8.07 2.58 -12.51
N ASP A 152 8.32 3.34 -11.45
CA ASP A 152 9.50 3.17 -10.63
C ASP A 152 9.42 1.90 -9.74
N ALA A 153 10.47 1.64 -8.96
CA ALA A 153 10.56 0.43 -8.11
C ALA A 153 9.58 0.43 -6.92
N TRP A 154 8.85 1.53 -6.70
CA TRP A 154 7.75 1.64 -5.72
C TRP A 154 6.37 1.66 -6.40
N GLN A 155 6.32 1.29 -7.68
CA GLN A 155 5.13 1.21 -8.53
C GLN A 155 4.41 2.55 -8.74
N ARG A 156 5.14 3.68 -8.62
CA ARG A 156 4.61 5.00 -8.97
C ARG A 156 4.77 5.23 -10.48
N PRO A 157 3.73 5.69 -11.20
CA PRO A 157 3.85 5.93 -12.63
C PRO A 157 4.78 7.11 -12.92
N LEU A 158 5.72 6.91 -13.83
CA LEU A 158 6.62 7.94 -14.32
C LEU A 158 6.03 8.66 -15.54
N VAL A 159 5.57 7.88 -16.53
CA VAL A 159 4.94 8.41 -17.74
C VAL A 159 4.07 7.33 -18.42
N GLU A 160 2.95 7.76 -19.00
CA GLU A 160 2.12 6.92 -19.88
C GLU A 160 2.56 7.05 -21.35
N THR A 161 2.29 6.03 -22.15
CA THR A 161 2.52 6.01 -23.60
C THR A 161 1.23 5.70 -24.34
N GLY A 162 1.22 5.90 -25.65
CA GLY A 162 0.02 5.69 -26.45
C GLY A 162 -0.90 6.92 -26.41
N LYS A 163 -2.21 6.74 -26.56
CA LYS A 163 -3.14 7.88 -26.70
C LYS A 163 -3.06 8.87 -25.52
N SER A 164 -2.86 8.37 -24.31
CA SER A 164 -2.74 9.18 -23.08
C SER A 164 -1.36 9.77 -22.86
N GLY A 165 -0.33 9.23 -23.52
CA GLY A 165 1.04 9.65 -23.34
C GLY A 165 1.39 10.92 -24.12
N PRO A 166 2.56 11.54 -23.85
CA PRO A 166 3.04 12.67 -24.63
C PRO A 166 3.22 12.36 -26.11
N ASP A 167 3.35 11.08 -26.49
CA ASP A 167 3.47 10.63 -27.88
C ASP A 167 2.14 10.65 -28.65
N ARG A 168 1.00 10.80 -27.96
CA ARG A 168 -0.36 10.83 -28.53
C ARG A 168 -0.62 9.65 -29.46
N GLY A 169 -0.09 8.48 -29.13
CA GLY A 169 -0.30 7.24 -29.88
C GLY A 169 0.53 7.12 -31.16
N ARG A 170 1.43 8.06 -31.46
CA ARG A 170 2.31 7.99 -32.64
C ARG A 170 3.58 7.17 -32.43
N GLY A 171 3.82 6.71 -31.20
CA GLY A 171 5.14 6.23 -30.79
C GLY A 171 6.07 7.40 -30.48
N GLY A 172 7.04 7.18 -29.61
CA GLY A 172 7.92 8.23 -29.15
C GLY A 172 9.25 7.69 -28.65
N ARG A 173 10.26 8.55 -28.63
CA ARG A 173 11.58 8.24 -28.09
C ARG A 173 11.70 8.85 -26.70
N TYR A 174 11.51 8.03 -25.68
CA TYR A 174 11.62 8.41 -24.28
C TYR A 174 13.05 8.21 -23.80
N VAL A 175 13.53 9.11 -22.93
CA VAL A 175 14.82 8.97 -22.27
C VAL A 175 14.55 8.89 -20.77
N ILE A 176 14.71 7.71 -20.20
CA ILE A 176 14.52 7.47 -18.77
C ILE A 176 15.85 7.75 -18.07
N VAL A 177 15.83 8.70 -17.15
CA VAL A 177 17.03 9.27 -16.52
C VAL A 177 17.15 8.73 -15.07
N PRO A 178 18.34 8.23 -14.66
CA PRO A 178 18.55 7.76 -13.30
C PRO A 178 18.44 8.89 -12.27
N PRO A 179 18.18 8.54 -11.00
CA PRO A 179 18.22 9.51 -9.91
C PRO A 179 19.61 10.17 -9.82
N ALA A 180 19.63 11.48 -9.57
CA ALA A 180 20.85 12.29 -9.41
C ALA A 180 21.84 12.23 -10.60
N TYR A 181 21.37 11.96 -11.82
CA TYR A 181 22.24 11.90 -13.00
C TYR A 181 22.73 13.30 -13.42
N ALA A 182 24.04 13.53 -13.35
CA ALA A 182 24.68 14.80 -13.72
C ALA A 182 25.22 14.84 -15.17
N GLY A 183 25.09 13.73 -15.91
CA GLY A 183 25.59 13.66 -17.28
C GLY A 183 24.66 14.33 -18.29
N TYR A 184 25.06 14.32 -19.57
CA TYR A 184 24.25 14.90 -20.63
C TYR A 184 22.95 14.10 -20.86
N VAL A 185 21.82 14.82 -20.86
CA VAL A 185 20.52 14.33 -21.32
C VAL A 185 20.09 15.18 -22.51
N PRO A 186 19.81 14.59 -23.68
CA PRO A 186 19.32 15.35 -24.83
C PRO A 186 18.05 16.11 -24.47
N ARG A 187 17.97 17.39 -24.87
CA ARG A 187 16.72 18.15 -24.78
C ARG A 187 15.63 17.42 -25.57
N SER A 188 14.69 16.81 -24.85
CA SER A 188 13.58 16.05 -25.41
C SER A 188 12.34 16.28 -24.56
N ARG A 189 11.19 16.43 -25.21
CA ARG A 189 9.88 16.48 -24.53
C ARG A 189 9.48 15.15 -23.87
N PHE A 190 10.32 14.13 -24.00
CA PHE A 190 10.14 12.78 -23.49
C PHE A 190 11.28 12.33 -22.55
N ALA A 191 12.07 13.27 -22.06
CA ALA A 191 12.98 12.98 -20.95
C ALA A 191 12.15 12.83 -19.66
N VAL A 192 12.37 11.73 -18.93
CA VAL A 192 11.60 11.36 -17.74
C VAL A 192 12.57 10.95 -16.66
N GLU A 193 12.55 11.67 -15.54
CA GLU A 193 13.37 11.37 -14.38
C GLU A 193 12.71 10.28 -13.54
N SER A 194 13.51 9.31 -13.11
CA SER A 194 13.11 8.28 -12.15
C SER A 194 13.76 8.57 -10.81
N SER A 195 13.01 8.41 -9.73
CA SER A 195 13.56 8.45 -8.37
C SER A 195 14.31 7.16 -7.99
N THR A 196 14.11 6.07 -8.74
CA THR A 196 14.74 4.76 -8.56
C THR A 196 15.57 4.35 -9.78
N PHE A 197 16.50 3.42 -9.60
CA PHE A 197 17.27 2.76 -10.66
C PHE A 197 16.48 1.65 -11.36
N GLY A 198 15.59 0.94 -10.65
CA GLY A 198 14.69 -0.04 -11.25
C GLY A 198 13.44 0.62 -11.83
N VAL A 199 13.13 0.31 -13.10
CA VAL A 199 11.90 0.78 -13.78
C VAL A 199 11.23 -0.40 -14.48
N TRP A 200 9.95 -0.60 -14.22
CA TRP A 200 9.12 -1.55 -14.95
C TRP A 200 8.43 -0.85 -16.11
N ALA A 201 8.49 -1.45 -17.30
CA ALA A 201 7.78 -0.97 -18.48
C ALA A 201 6.82 -2.05 -18.98
N VAL A 202 5.56 -1.65 -19.18
CA VAL A 202 4.53 -2.51 -19.75
C VAL A 202 3.81 -1.80 -20.88
N PHE A 203 3.59 -2.54 -21.98
CA PHE A 203 2.80 -2.09 -23.12
C PHE A 203 1.75 -3.15 -23.46
N ARG A 204 0.57 -2.70 -23.88
CA ARG A 204 -0.52 -3.57 -24.32
C ARG A 204 -0.85 -3.36 -25.79
N GLY A 205 -0.91 -4.45 -26.52
CA GLY A 205 -1.26 -4.49 -27.93
C GLY A 205 -2.67 -5.06 -28.13
N ALA A 206 -3.54 -4.27 -28.75
CA ALA A 206 -4.92 -4.69 -29.04
C ALA A 206 -4.95 -5.74 -30.17
N LEU A 207 -5.89 -6.68 -30.06
CA LEU A 207 -6.17 -7.65 -31.12
C LEU A 207 -6.82 -6.97 -32.33
N SER A 208 -6.46 -7.43 -33.53
CA SER A 208 -7.10 -6.97 -34.77
C SER A 208 -7.88 -8.12 -35.39
N LYS A 209 -9.22 -7.99 -35.46
CA LYS A 209 -10.12 -9.07 -35.90
C LYS A 209 -9.85 -10.39 -35.14
N GLY A 210 -9.62 -10.30 -33.83
CA GLY A 210 -9.29 -11.45 -32.96
C GLY A 210 -7.87 -11.99 -33.09
N SER A 211 -7.00 -11.42 -33.93
CA SER A 211 -5.63 -11.89 -34.12
C SER A 211 -4.59 -10.99 -33.43
N PRO A 212 -3.59 -11.57 -32.73
CA PRO A 212 -2.51 -10.80 -32.09
C PRO A 212 -1.38 -10.40 -33.07
N ARG A 213 -1.35 -10.95 -34.28
CA ARG A 213 -0.22 -10.84 -35.22
C ARG A 213 0.22 -9.39 -35.48
N ARG A 214 -0.73 -8.46 -35.63
CA ARG A 214 -0.42 -7.04 -35.88
C ARG A 214 0.25 -6.37 -34.69
N ALA A 215 -0.22 -6.66 -33.47
CA ALA A 215 0.39 -6.14 -32.26
C ALA A 215 1.80 -6.69 -32.07
N ILE A 216 1.99 -8.00 -32.25
CA ILE A 216 3.31 -8.66 -32.16
C ILE A 216 4.30 -8.05 -33.17
N ALA A 217 3.88 -7.88 -34.43
CA ALA A 217 4.71 -7.26 -35.46
C ALA A 217 5.08 -5.82 -35.08
N SER A 218 4.12 -5.01 -34.64
CA SER A 218 4.36 -3.63 -34.18
C SER A 218 5.37 -3.56 -33.03
N PHE A 219 5.24 -4.46 -32.04
CA PHE A 219 6.22 -4.55 -30.95
C PHE A 219 7.62 -4.89 -31.46
N LYS A 220 7.75 -5.93 -32.28
CA LYS A 220 9.05 -6.38 -32.80
C LYS A 220 9.73 -5.36 -33.72
N GLU A 221 8.94 -4.55 -34.43
CA GLU A 221 9.44 -3.55 -35.36
C GLU A 221 9.82 -2.22 -34.68
N HIS A 222 9.01 -1.76 -33.72
CA HIS A 222 9.11 -0.40 -33.20
C HIS A 222 9.57 -0.29 -31.75
N LEU A 223 9.39 -1.32 -30.91
CA LEU A 223 9.83 -1.26 -29.53
C LEU A 223 11.35 -1.46 -29.47
N LYS A 224 12.08 -0.42 -29.05
CA LYS A 224 13.52 -0.53 -28.78
C LYS A 224 13.87 -0.02 -27.40
N ILE A 225 14.78 -0.72 -26.72
CA ILE A 225 15.29 -0.36 -25.39
C ILE A 225 16.81 -0.47 -25.45
N TYR A 226 17.52 0.62 -25.16
CA TYR A 226 18.98 0.65 -25.23
C TYR A 226 19.59 1.79 -24.40
N PRO A 227 20.83 1.65 -23.90
CA PRO A 227 21.52 2.75 -23.22
C PRO A 227 21.66 3.99 -24.10
N LEU A 228 21.47 5.18 -23.52
CA LEU A 228 21.57 6.46 -24.25
C LEU A 228 22.90 6.60 -25.01
N LYS A 229 24.00 6.12 -24.43
CA LYS A 229 25.34 6.10 -25.05
C LYS A 229 25.43 5.27 -26.34
N GLU A 230 24.51 4.33 -26.56
CA GLU A 230 24.46 3.45 -27.74
C GLU A 230 23.51 3.99 -28.83
N SER A 231 22.93 5.17 -28.64
CA SER A 231 21.90 5.77 -29.52
C SER A 231 22.25 5.85 -31.00
N ALA A 232 23.53 5.94 -31.35
CA ALA A 232 23.95 6.01 -32.74
C ALA A 232 23.78 4.67 -33.47
N ARG A 233 23.94 3.55 -32.75
CA ARG A 233 23.89 2.17 -33.26
C ARG A 233 23.39 1.23 -32.15
N PRO A 234 22.10 1.29 -31.79
CA PRO A 234 21.57 0.48 -30.70
C PRO A 234 21.60 -1.01 -31.07
N ALA A 235 21.96 -1.86 -30.11
CA ALA A 235 21.82 -3.30 -30.26
C ALA A 235 20.33 -3.67 -30.42
N PRO A 236 19.98 -4.69 -31.23
CA PRO A 236 18.60 -5.15 -31.33
C PRO A 236 18.15 -5.78 -30.01
N ASN A 237 16.91 -5.51 -29.61
CA ASN A 237 16.32 -6.16 -28.44
C ASN A 237 16.04 -7.65 -28.72
N MET A 238 16.15 -8.45 -27.67
CA MET A 238 15.72 -9.85 -27.69
C MET A 238 14.23 -9.92 -27.34
N PHE A 239 13.44 -10.55 -28.19
CA PHE A 239 12.02 -10.82 -27.91
C PHE A 239 11.84 -12.27 -27.48
N VAL A 240 11.29 -12.49 -26.29
CA VAL A 240 11.06 -13.83 -25.73
C VAL A 240 9.57 -14.04 -25.56
N ASP A 241 9.01 -15.03 -26.25
CA ASP A 241 7.62 -15.45 -25.99
C ASP A 241 7.54 -16.17 -24.64
N ILE A 242 6.66 -15.68 -23.78
CA ILE A 242 6.37 -16.20 -22.45
C ILE A 242 4.95 -16.78 -22.33
N SER A 243 4.19 -16.82 -23.42
CA SER A 243 2.88 -17.48 -23.41
C SER A 243 3.00 -18.95 -22.98
N GLY A 244 2.08 -19.39 -22.11
CA GLY A 244 2.06 -20.75 -21.58
C GLY A 244 3.21 -21.14 -20.65
N LYS A 245 4.08 -20.19 -20.26
CA LYS A 245 5.13 -20.42 -19.26
C LYS A 245 4.60 -20.14 -17.86
N ALA A 246 5.03 -20.97 -16.91
CA ALA A 246 4.80 -20.73 -15.49
C ALA A 246 5.96 -19.92 -14.91
N PHE A 247 5.64 -18.80 -14.28
CA PHE A 247 6.56 -17.94 -13.53
C PHE A 247 5.77 -17.15 -12.49
N ASN A 248 6.46 -16.64 -11.47
CA ASN A 248 5.83 -15.93 -10.35
C ASN A 248 6.25 -14.47 -10.28
N THR A 249 5.28 -13.57 -10.26
CA THR A 249 5.46 -12.13 -10.02
C THR A 249 4.77 -11.64 -8.75
N VAL A 250 4.21 -12.56 -7.96
CA VAL A 250 3.52 -12.25 -6.70
C VAL A 250 4.52 -12.30 -5.55
N HIS A 251 4.55 -11.26 -4.73
CA HIS A 251 5.46 -11.15 -3.58
C HIS A 251 5.10 -12.14 -2.46
N PRO A 252 6.08 -12.59 -1.65
CA PRO A 252 5.83 -13.43 -0.49
C PRO A 252 4.97 -12.73 0.56
N ILE A 253 4.33 -13.49 1.44
CA ILE A 253 3.43 -13.01 2.50
C ILE A 253 3.89 -13.44 3.91
N ASP A 254 5.09 -14.03 4.01
CA ASP A 254 5.73 -14.46 5.24
C ASP A 254 6.95 -13.57 5.56
N PHE A 255 7.82 -13.99 6.49
CA PHE A 255 9.02 -13.24 6.88
C PHE A 255 9.91 -12.84 5.69
N SER A 256 9.97 -13.63 4.61
CA SER A 256 10.78 -13.32 3.43
C SER A 256 10.31 -12.05 2.70
N TYR A 257 9.10 -11.56 3.01
CA TYR A 257 8.67 -10.22 2.63
C TYR A 257 9.65 -9.14 3.09
N PHE A 258 10.08 -9.18 4.36
CA PHE A 258 10.98 -8.17 4.93
C PHE A 258 12.39 -8.27 4.36
N GLU A 259 12.85 -9.49 4.05
CA GLU A 259 14.11 -9.69 3.33
C GLU A 259 14.06 -9.02 1.95
N ARG A 260 12.93 -9.16 1.25
CA ARG A 260 12.72 -8.55 -0.07
C ARG A 260 12.65 -7.03 -0.04
N ILE A 261 12.02 -6.46 0.99
CA ILE A 261 12.01 -5.01 1.20
C ILE A 261 13.41 -4.51 1.54
N ASN A 262 14.16 -5.24 2.37
CA ASN A 262 15.55 -4.88 2.62
C ASN A 262 16.38 -4.87 1.34
N GLU A 263 16.25 -5.86 0.46
CA GLU A 263 16.94 -5.85 -0.85
C GLU A 263 16.61 -4.58 -1.65
N LEU A 264 15.33 -4.18 -1.73
CA LEU A 264 14.93 -2.95 -2.41
C LEU A 264 15.56 -1.70 -1.79
N ILE A 265 15.55 -1.61 -0.45
CA ILE A 265 16.18 -0.51 0.28
C ILE A 265 17.69 -0.46 0.02
N GLN A 266 18.37 -1.60 -0.06
CA GLN A 266 19.81 -1.60 -0.37
C GLN A 266 20.11 -1.14 -1.80
N GLU A 267 19.22 -1.45 -2.74
CA GLU A 267 19.42 -1.17 -4.16
C GLU A 267 19.09 0.27 -4.58
N GLU A 268 18.12 0.90 -3.92
CA GLU A 268 17.55 2.19 -4.32
C GLU A 268 18.02 3.36 -3.43
N PRO A 269 18.00 4.61 -3.92
CA PRO A 269 18.33 5.78 -3.10
C PRO A 269 17.28 6.03 -2.01
N ASN A 270 17.71 6.52 -0.83
CA ASN A 270 16.77 6.96 0.22
C ASN A 270 15.78 8.00 -0.27
N ALA A 271 16.22 8.95 -1.12
CA ALA A 271 15.35 9.96 -1.71
C ALA A 271 14.19 9.39 -2.57
N ALA A 272 14.23 8.10 -2.90
CA ALA A 272 13.14 7.43 -3.59
C ALA A 272 11.93 7.15 -2.68
N GLN A 273 12.05 7.27 -1.36
CA GLN A 273 10.98 6.96 -0.43
C GLN A 273 10.78 8.07 0.61
N ASP A 274 9.56 8.16 1.12
CA ASP A 274 9.16 9.03 2.21
C ASP A 274 10.01 8.75 3.48
N PRO A 275 10.59 9.80 4.12
CA PRO A 275 11.39 9.66 5.32
C PRO A 275 10.67 8.94 6.47
N GLU A 276 9.35 9.09 6.60
CA GLU A 276 8.55 8.42 7.64
C GLU A 276 8.50 6.90 7.37
N VAL A 277 8.34 6.50 6.11
CA VAL A 277 8.38 5.07 5.74
C VAL A 277 9.78 4.49 5.97
N LEU A 278 10.84 5.24 5.65
CA LEU A 278 12.21 4.84 5.93
C LEU A 278 12.48 4.71 7.44
N GLY A 279 11.98 5.65 8.26
CA GLY A 279 12.10 5.61 9.71
C GLY A 279 11.39 4.39 10.33
N ILE A 280 10.19 4.05 9.83
CA ILE A 280 9.47 2.83 10.25
C ILE A 280 10.27 1.58 9.86
N LEU A 281 10.86 1.51 8.67
CA LEU A 281 11.70 0.39 8.26
C LEU A 281 12.99 0.28 9.11
N ALA A 282 13.67 1.40 9.38
CA ALA A 282 14.88 1.42 10.18
C ALA A 282 14.60 0.93 11.62
N SER A 283 13.45 1.27 12.18
CA SER A 283 13.05 0.85 13.53
C SER A 283 12.90 -0.68 13.69
N ILE A 284 12.69 -1.41 12.60
CA ILE A 284 12.64 -2.89 12.58
C ILE A 284 13.93 -3.51 12.02
N GLY A 285 14.98 -2.70 11.84
CA GLY A 285 16.31 -3.11 11.42
C GLY A 285 16.55 -3.12 9.90
N ILE A 286 15.64 -2.52 9.10
CA ILE A 286 15.81 -2.40 7.65
C ILE A 286 16.25 -0.97 7.33
N GLU A 287 17.54 -0.79 7.07
CA GLU A 287 18.14 0.52 6.82
C GLU A 287 19.19 0.43 5.72
N LYS A 288 19.31 1.51 4.93
CA LYS A 288 20.27 1.60 3.83
C LYS A 288 21.70 1.40 4.36
N ASP A 289 22.48 0.62 3.61
CA ASP A 289 23.88 0.29 3.90
C ASP A 289 24.10 -0.49 5.21
N GLN A 290 23.03 -1.01 5.81
CA GLN A 290 23.06 -1.90 6.96
C GLN A 290 22.63 -3.32 6.58
N ARG A 291 23.23 -4.31 7.23
CA ARG A 291 22.82 -5.71 7.06
C ARG A 291 21.54 -5.97 7.87
N PHE A 292 20.47 -6.38 7.20
CA PHE A 292 19.30 -6.93 7.89
C PHE A 292 19.60 -8.31 8.49
N ALA A 293 19.79 -8.35 9.81
CA ALA A 293 20.09 -9.57 10.56
C ALA A 293 19.32 -9.60 11.89
N PRO A 294 17.97 -9.69 11.87
CA PRO A 294 17.18 -9.66 13.08
C PRO A 294 17.49 -10.88 13.95
N ASN A 295 17.56 -10.67 15.27
CA ASN A 295 17.67 -11.77 16.23
C ASN A 295 16.38 -12.62 16.25
N ALA A 296 16.40 -13.74 16.99
CA ALA A 296 15.27 -14.67 17.04
C ALA A 296 13.94 -14.00 17.45
N ARG A 297 13.99 -13.07 18.41
CA ARG A 297 12.83 -12.33 18.92
C ARG A 297 12.22 -11.43 17.84
N MET A 298 13.05 -10.62 17.18
CA MET A 298 12.60 -9.73 16.09
C MET A 298 12.11 -10.54 14.88
N LYS A 299 12.78 -11.64 14.52
CA LYS A 299 12.34 -12.52 13.44
C LYS A 299 10.96 -13.14 13.72
N ALA A 300 10.71 -13.60 14.95
CA ALA A 300 9.40 -14.11 15.36
C ALA A 300 8.33 -13.00 15.28
N THR A 301 8.64 -11.80 15.80
CA THR A 301 7.76 -10.63 15.75
C THR A 301 7.40 -10.24 14.33
N LEU A 302 8.37 -10.18 13.42
CA LEU A 302 8.15 -9.84 12.02
C LEU A 302 7.42 -10.95 11.26
N SER A 303 7.67 -12.22 11.57
CA SER A 303 6.92 -13.33 10.97
C SER A 303 5.43 -13.24 11.31
N GLU A 304 5.12 -12.91 12.57
CA GLU A 304 3.76 -12.67 13.02
C GLU A 304 3.16 -11.39 12.41
N ALA A 305 3.95 -10.31 12.32
CA ALA A 305 3.53 -9.06 11.69
C ALA A 305 3.20 -9.26 10.20
N ALA A 306 3.95 -10.08 9.47
CA ALA A 306 3.61 -10.47 8.09
C ALA A 306 2.28 -11.21 8.02
N ALA A 307 2.01 -12.14 8.96
CA ALA A 307 0.75 -12.87 9.01
C ALA A 307 -0.45 -11.92 9.25
N VAL A 308 -0.34 -11.00 10.20
CA VAL A 308 -1.38 -9.99 10.50
C VAL A 308 -1.49 -8.96 9.37
N GLY A 309 -0.38 -8.53 8.78
CA GLY A 309 -0.35 -7.61 7.63
C GLY A 309 -1.01 -8.22 6.39
N ASN A 310 -0.74 -9.48 6.06
CA ASN A 310 -1.41 -10.21 4.99
C ASN A 310 -2.92 -10.37 5.27
N ALA A 311 -3.30 -10.73 6.50
CA ALA A 311 -4.69 -10.83 6.89
C ALA A 311 -5.43 -9.48 6.75
N THR A 312 -4.77 -8.39 7.16
CA THR A 312 -5.28 -7.02 7.03
C THR A 312 -5.44 -6.63 5.55
N ALA A 313 -4.42 -6.84 4.71
CA ALA A 313 -4.51 -6.56 3.28
C ALA A 313 -5.64 -7.34 2.60
N ARG A 314 -5.87 -8.59 3.02
CA ARG A 314 -6.99 -9.42 2.54
C ARG A 314 -8.34 -8.93 3.05
N ALA A 315 -8.47 -8.50 4.30
CA ALA A 315 -9.70 -7.90 4.80
C ALA A 315 -10.03 -6.60 4.05
N LEU A 316 -9.04 -5.74 3.82
CA LEU A 316 -9.19 -4.53 2.99
C LEU A 316 -9.66 -4.88 1.57
N LEU A 317 -9.20 -5.99 1.00
CA LEU A 317 -9.59 -6.44 -0.33
C LEU A 317 -11.00 -7.06 -0.38
N PHE A 318 -11.27 -8.08 0.44
CA PHE A 318 -12.46 -8.93 0.35
C PHE A 318 -13.64 -8.47 1.21
N ALA A 319 -13.40 -7.58 2.17
CA ALA A 319 -14.41 -7.01 3.07
C ALA A 319 -14.06 -5.54 3.42
N PRO A 320 -13.98 -4.65 2.42
CA PRO A 320 -13.65 -3.25 2.65
C PRO A 320 -14.72 -2.56 3.52
N ARG A 321 -14.29 -1.71 4.46
CA ARG A 321 -15.18 -0.81 5.21
C ARG A 321 -15.48 0.50 4.49
N ALA A 322 -14.64 0.87 3.52
CA ALA A 322 -14.73 2.17 2.87
C ALA A 322 -15.93 2.19 1.91
N ALA A 323 -16.89 3.08 2.14
CA ALA A 323 -18.11 3.18 1.33
C ALA A 323 -17.83 3.48 -0.16
N ASP A 324 -16.71 4.13 -0.46
CA ASP A 324 -16.27 4.38 -1.85
C ASP A 324 -15.74 3.13 -2.57
N ALA A 325 -15.55 2.02 -1.86
CA ALA A 325 -15.21 0.72 -2.44
C ALA A 325 -16.38 0.08 -3.19
N ASP A 326 -17.63 0.32 -2.79
CA ASP A 326 -18.81 -0.26 -3.44
C ASP A 326 -19.14 0.50 -4.72
N LEU A 327 -19.31 -0.22 -5.84
CA LEU A 327 -19.71 0.38 -7.11
C LEU A 327 -21.20 0.78 -7.09
N TYR A 328 -22.04 -0.05 -6.48
CA TYR A 328 -23.48 0.15 -6.33
C TYR A 328 -23.89 -0.07 -4.87
N ASP A 329 -24.83 0.72 -4.37
CA ASP A 329 -25.29 0.66 -2.97
C ASP A 329 -25.95 -0.68 -2.57
N ASN A 330 -26.43 -1.45 -3.54
CA ASN A 330 -27.22 -2.66 -3.30
C ASN A 330 -26.75 -3.89 -4.08
N ARG A 331 -25.47 -3.91 -4.47
CA ARG A 331 -24.86 -5.03 -5.20
C ARG A 331 -23.47 -5.34 -4.65
N GLN A 332 -22.92 -6.50 -5.01
CA GLN A 332 -21.62 -6.97 -4.50
C GLN A 332 -20.42 -6.53 -5.34
N TRP A 333 -20.64 -5.66 -6.33
CA TRP A 333 -19.57 -5.16 -7.19
C TRP A 333 -18.81 -4.02 -6.52
N GLN A 334 -17.48 -4.12 -6.57
CA GLN A 334 -16.58 -3.16 -5.96
C GLN A 334 -15.69 -2.48 -7.01
N ARG A 335 -15.42 -1.19 -6.76
CA ARG A 335 -14.37 -0.44 -7.46
C ARG A 335 -13.00 -1.00 -7.07
N ILE A 336 -12.17 -1.27 -8.08
CA ILE A 336 -10.79 -1.71 -7.88
C ILE A 336 -9.92 -0.53 -7.44
N LEU A 337 -10.02 0.60 -8.13
CA LEU A 337 -9.34 1.84 -7.78
C LEU A 337 -10.29 2.72 -6.95
N VAL A 338 -9.90 2.98 -5.70
CA VAL A 338 -10.67 3.78 -4.73
C VAL A 338 -10.01 5.15 -4.52
N GLY A 339 -10.83 6.18 -4.36
CA GLY A 339 -10.39 7.54 -4.03
C GLY A 339 -10.16 8.46 -5.23
N GLY A 340 -10.38 8.00 -6.46
CA GLY A 340 -10.34 8.86 -7.67
C GLY A 340 -8.96 9.44 -8.00
N SER A 341 -7.90 8.91 -7.41
CA SER A 341 -6.52 9.38 -7.62
C SER A 341 -5.57 8.19 -7.75
N HIS A 342 -4.72 8.23 -8.76
CA HIS A 342 -3.63 7.25 -8.94
C HIS A 342 -2.56 7.36 -7.83
N GLU A 343 -2.51 8.50 -7.14
CA GLU A 343 -1.66 8.71 -5.98
C GLU A 343 -2.37 8.32 -4.69
N PHE A 344 -3.67 7.98 -4.71
CA PHE A 344 -4.44 7.74 -3.51
C PHE A 344 -4.41 8.93 -2.54
N ILE A 345 -4.36 10.17 -3.05
CA ILE A 345 -4.42 11.39 -2.23
C ILE A 345 -5.84 11.94 -2.25
N ARG A 346 -6.37 12.31 -1.07
CA ARG A 346 -7.64 13.02 -0.89
C ARG A 346 -7.47 14.07 0.20
N ASN A 347 -7.78 15.33 -0.09
CA ASN A 347 -7.65 16.45 0.85
C ASN A 347 -6.26 16.54 1.51
N GLY A 348 -5.19 16.33 0.74
CA GLY A 348 -3.80 16.35 1.22
C GLY A 348 -3.35 15.06 1.92
N GLY A 349 -4.26 14.16 2.33
CA GLY A 349 -3.94 12.90 2.99
C GLY A 349 -3.86 11.70 2.05
N ARG A 350 -2.92 10.79 2.31
CA ARG A 350 -2.82 9.49 1.61
C ARG A 350 -3.85 8.50 2.16
N LEU A 351 -4.63 7.91 1.26
CA LEU A 351 -5.54 6.81 1.53
C LEU A 351 -4.76 5.49 1.61
N THR A 352 -4.11 5.26 2.75
CA THR A 352 -3.22 4.11 2.98
C THR A 352 -3.91 2.76 2.73
N ASP A 353 -5.17 2.63 3.14
CA ASP A 353 -5.96 1.41 2.95
C ASP A 353 -6.31 1.16 1.49
N ALA A 354 -6.73 2.20 0.77
CA ALA A 354 -7.02 2.11 -0.66
C ALA A 354 -5.76 1.71 -1.45
N ARG A 355 -4.60 2.27 -1.08
CA ARG A 355 -3.31 1.93 -1.69
C ARG A 355 -2.91 0.48 -1.40
N ALA A 356 -2.95 0.05 -0.14
CA ALA A 356 -2.63 -1.33 0.24
C ALA A 356 -3.57 -2.33 -0.45
N ARG A 357 -4.87 -2.03 -0.47
CA ARG A 357 -5.91 -2.79 -1.18
C ARG A 357 -5.58 -2.94 -2.66
N PHE A 358 -5.38 -1.83 -3.37
CA PHE A 358 -5.11 -1.86 -4.80
C PHE A 358 -3.87 -2.69 -5.14
N HIS A 359 -2.74 -2.41 -4.49
CA HIS A 359 -1.48 -3.07 -4.81
C HIS A 359 -1.38 -4.52 -4.31
N SER A 360 -2.28 -4.96 -3.42
CA SER A 360 -2.44 -6.38 -3.06
C SER A 360 -3.15 -7.20 -4.16
N TYR A 361 -3.91 -6.54 -5.03
CA TYR A 361 -4.81 -7.15 -6.01
C TYR A 361 -4.39 -6.91 -7.47
N ALA A 362 -3.83 -5.74 -7.78
CA ALA A 362 -3.52 -5.30 -9.13
C ALA A 362 -2.10 -4.72 -9.24
N THR A 363 -1.61 -4.68 -10.48
CA THR A 363 -0.32 -4.06 -10.83
C THR A 363 -0.52 -3.01 -11.90
N GLY A 364 0.33 -1.96 -11.84
CA GLY A 364 0.23 -0.82 -12.73
C GLY A 364 -0.94 0.10 -12.36
N ILE A 365 -0.65 1.38 -12.23
CA ILE A 365 -1.65 2.42 -11.98
C ILE A 365 -1.26 3.64 -12.78
N THR A 366 -2.23 4.33 -13.36
CA THR A 366 -1.95 5.51 -14.18
C THR A 366 -2.93 6.65 -13.91
N PRO A 367 -2.53 7.91 -14.19
CA PRO A 367 -3.45 9.04 -14.14
C PRO A 367 -4.70 8.81 -15.00
N THR A 368 -4.56 8.23 -16.19
CA THR A 368 -5.71 7.91 -17.06
C THR A 368 -6.67 6.92 -16.42
N MET A 369 -6.19 5.90 -15.70
CA MET A 369 -7.05 4.94 -15.00
C MET A 369 -7.85 5.58 -13.86
N ALA A 370 -7.33 6.63 -13.24
CA ALA A 370 -8.03 7.38 -12.18
C ALA A 370 -9.05 8.40 -12.73
N ALA A 371 -8.95 8.73 -14.03
CA ALA A 371 -9.74 9.78 -14.67
C ALA A 371 -10.34 9.32 -16.00
N THR A 372 -10.83 8.07 -16.06
CA THR A 372 -11.43 7.50 -17.27
C THR A 372 -12.62 8.34 -17.75
N LYS A 373 -12.74 8.49 -19.07
CA LYS A 373 -13.81 9.25 -19.73
C LYS A 373 -14.64 8.34 -20.64
N ALA A 374 -15.92 8.67 -20.78
CA ALA A 374 -16.82 7.99 -21.70
C ALA A 374 -16.22 7.82 -23.11
N GLY A 375 -16.39 6.62 -23.68
CA GLY A 375 -15.91 6.23 -25.00
C GLY A 375 -14.40 5.95 -25.10
N SER A 376 -13.64 6.03 -23.99
CA SER A 376 -12.18 5.88 -24.00
C SER A 376 -11.64 5.11 -22.80
N GLY A 377 -10.43 4.56 -22.92
CA GLY A 377 -9.80 3.82 -21.83
C GLY A 377 -10.50 2.51 -21.48
N SER A 378 -10.40 2.12 -20.21
CA SER A 378 -11.06 0.93 -19.68
C SER A 378 -11.50 1.15 -18.25
N GLU A 379 -12.69 0.67 -17.90
CA GLU A 379 -13.18 0.61 -16.53
C GLU A 379 -13.26 -0.85 -16.06
N SER A 380 -13.16 -1.06 -14.74
CA SER A 380 -13.17 -2.41 -14.16
C SER A 380 -13.88 -2.45 -12.82
N ALA A 381 -14.69 -3.48 -12.62
CA ALA A 381 -15.32 -3.80 -11.36
C ALA A 381 -14.95 -5.22 -10.94
N ALA A 382 -14.73 -5.43 -9.65
CA ALA A 382 -14.46 -6.74 -9.08
C ALA A 382 -15.65 -7.22 -8.24
N THR A 383 -15.88 -8.53 -8.20
CA THR A 383 -16.76 -9.14 -7.21
C THR A 383 -16.09 -10.34 -6.57
N PHE A 384 -16.34 -10.49 -5.27
CA PHE A 384 -15.80 -11.54 -4.42
C PHE A 384 -16.91 -12.39 -3.78
N ARG A 385 -18.17 -11.96 -3.92
CA ARG A 385 -19.35 -12.50 -3.24
C ARG A 385 -20.52 -12.67 -4.21
N ASP A 386 -21.41 -13.61 -3.88
CA ASP A 386 -22.68 -13.80 -4.58
C ASP A 386 -23.75 -12.80 -4.10
N SER A 387 -24.91 -12.76 -4.76
CA SER A 387 -26.02 -11.82 -4.47
C SER A 387 -26.56 -11.85 -3.03
N ARG A 388 -26.15 -12.85 -2.23
CA ARG A 388 -26.49 -12.96 -0.81
C ARG A 388 -25.31 -12.63 0.11
N GLY A 389 -24.24 -12.05 -0.44
CA GLY A 389 -23.03 -11.70 0.30
C GLY A 389 -22.14 -12.89 0.65
N ASN A 390 -22.38 -14.10 0.12
CA ASN A 390 -21.52 -15.25 0.44
C ASN A 390 -20.27 -15.26 -0.45
N PRO A 391 -19.08 -15.65 0.05
CA PRO A 391 -17.91 -15.83 -0.78
C PRO A 391 -18.16 -16.83 -1.93
N LEU A 392 -17.59 -16.56 -3.10
CA LEU A 392 -17.77 -17.41 -4.28
C LEU A 392 -17.02 -18.76 -4.11
N ASP A 393 -17.78 -19.86 -4.07
CA ASP A 393 -17.29 -21.23 -3.85
C ASP A 393 -17.15 -21.97 -5.18
N GLY A 394 -15.92 -22.34 -5.56
CA GLY A 394 -15.66 -23.03 -6.83
C GLY A 394 -16.27 -24.43 -6.93
N SER A 395 -16.77 -25.00 -5.84
CA SER A 395 -17.58 -26.23 -5.87
C SER A 395 -19.05 -26.00 -6.28
N ARG A 396 -19.52 -24.76 -6.34
CA ARG A 396 -20.91 -24.41 -6.67
C ARG A 396 -21.02 -23.87 -8.09
N THR A 397 -22.26 -23.78 -8.57
CA THR A 397 -22.59 -23.19 -9.88
C THR A 397 -23.31 -21.87 -9.67
N TYR A 398 -22.86 -20.83 -10.38
CA TYR A 398 -23.41 -19.48 -10.35
C TYR A 398 -23.77 -19.01 -11.76
N THR A 399 -24.67 -18.04 -11.82
CA THR A 399 -25.02 -17.31 -13.04
C THR A 399 -24.82 -15.82 -12.87
N LEU A 400 -24.48 -15.13 -13.95
CA LEU A 400 -24.50 -13.66 -14.05
C LEU A 400 -25.24 -13.30 -15.33
N THR A 401 -26.36 -12.59 -15.23
CA THR A 401 -27.08 -12.11 -16.41
C THR A 401 -26.71 -10.66 -16.68
N LEU A 402 -26.00 -10.43 -17.79
CA LEU A 402 -25.70 -9.09 -18.28
C LEU A 402 -26.94 -8.54 -18.99
N PRO A 403 -27.48 -7.37 -18.57
CA PRO A 403 -28.55 -6.72 -19.32
C PRO A 403 -28.14 -6.44 -20.77
N PRO A 404 -29.10 -6.28 -21.69
CA PRO A 404 -28.82 -5.88 -23.07
C PRO A 404 -28.00 -4.59 -23.11
N ASN A 405 -27.35 -4.35 -24.26
CA ASN A 405 -26.62 -3.10 -24.53
C ASN A 405 -25.54 -2.76 -23.49
N VAL A 406 -24.68 -3.74 -23.18
CA VAL A 406 -23.49 -3.52 -22.33
C VAL A 406 -22.72 -2.28 -22.82
N PRO A 407 -22.48 -1.25 -21.98
CA PRO A 407 -21.98 0.06 -22.40
C PRO A 407 -20.46 0.04 -22.66
N ALA A 408 -20.04 -0.72 -23.66
CA ALA A 408 -18.65 -0.83 -24.10
C ALA A 408 -18.54 -0.52 -25.59
N ALA A 409 -17.88 0.60 -25.92
CA ALA A 409 -17.65 1.02 -27.30
C ALA A 409 -16.75 0.05 -28.09
N TYR A 410 -15.87 -0.69 -27.40
CA TYR A 410 -14.96 -1.64 -28.04
C TYR A 410 -15.35 -3.09 -27.77
N PHE A 411 -15.27 -3.53 -26.51
CA PHE A 411 -15.67 -4.86 -26.07
C PHE A 411 -15.71 -4.92 -24.53
N TRP A 412 -16.21 -6.03 -23.99
CA TRP A 412 -16.16 -6.32 -22.57
C TRP A 412 -15.64 -7.74 -22.32
N SER A 413 -15.16 -7.98 -21.10
CA SER A 413 -14.81 -9.32 -20.64
C SER A 413 -15.10 -9.53 -19.16
N ILE A 414 -15.21 -10.79 -18.75
CA ILE A 414 -15.14 -11.20 -17.35
C ILE A 414 -14.11 -12.32 -17.22
N THR A 415 -13.19 -12.17 -16.25
CA THR A 415 -12.11 -13.15 -16.00
C THR A 415 -12.13 -13.59 -14.55
N LEU A 416 -11.91 -14.88 -14.30
CA LEU A 416 -11.83 -15.46 -12.97
C LEU A 416 -10.41 -15.49 -12.45
N TYR A 417 -10.25 -15.16 -11.17
CA TYR A 417 -8.98 -15.16 -10.46
C TYR A 417 -9.07 -16.01 -9.19
N ASP A 418 -7.93 -16.57 -8.82
CA ASP A 418 -7.72 -17.35 -7.62
C ASP A 418 -7.53 -16.44 -6.39
N ASN A 419 -8.14 -16.79 -5.25
CA ASN A 419 -8.08 -15.95 -4.05
C ASN A 419 -6.69 -15.94 -3.38
N GLN A 420 -5.93 -17.03 -3.48
CA GLN A 420 -4.60 -17.14 -2.88
C GLN A 420 -3.61 -16.23 -3.62
N THR A 421 -3.47 -16.44 -4.92
CA THR A 421 -2.47 -15.81 -5.79
C THR A 421 -2.94 -14.50 -6.42
N ARG A 422 -4.25 -14.24 -6.44
CA ARG A 422 -4.89 -13.13 -7.19
C ARG A 422 -4.51 -13.14 -8.68
N SER A 423 -4.07 -14.29 -9.18
CA SER A 423 -3.74 -14.56 -10.57
C SER A 423 -4.90 -15.33 -11.23
N MET A 424 -4.91 -15.45 -12.55
CA MET A 424 -6.01 -16.11 -13.26
C MET A 424 -6.25 -17.52 -12.70
N LEU A 425 -7.52 -17.89 -12.50
CA LEU A 425 -7.89 -19.18 -11.94
C LEU A 425 -7.42 -20.33 -12.84
N GLN A 426 -6.58 -21.20 -12.28
CA GLN A 426 -6.02 -22.35 -13.01
C GLN A 426 -7.06 -23.47 -13.17
N SER A 427 -7.66 -23.53 -14.35
CA SER A 427 -8.68 -24.51 -14.74
C SER A 427 -8.23 -25.40 -15.90
N ASP A 428 -9.14 -26.18 -16.50
CA ASP A 428 -8.86 -26.85 -17.78
C ASP A 428 -8.97 -25.90 -18.97
N GLN A 429 -9.56 -24.72 -18.77
CA GLN A 429 -9.59 -23.64 -19.76
C GLN A 429 -8.32 -22.81 -19.66
N ARG A 430 -7.65 -22.61 -20.80
CA ARG A 430 -6.39 -21.83 -20.88
C ARG A 430 -6.55 -20.44 -20.26
N ILE A 431 -7.59 -19.74 -20.69
CA ILE A 431 -7.98 -18.42 -20.22
C ILE A 431 -9.36 -18.57 -19.55
N PRO A 432 -9.47 -18.39 -18.22
CA PRO A 432 -10.70 -18.57 -17.47
C PRO A 432 -11.60 -17.33 -17.61
N SER A 433 -11.96 -16.98 -18.84
CA SER A 433 -12.71 -15.77 -19.15
C SER A 433 -13.80 -15.98 -20.19
N VAL A 434 -14.76 -15.06 -20.19
CA VAL A 434 -15.66 -14.79 -21.31
C VAL A 434 -15.32 -13.43 -21.88
N ILE A 435 -15.06 -13.37 -23.19
CA ILE A 435 -14.66 -12.16 -23.91
C ILE A 435 -15.62 -11.98 -25.09
N LEU A 436 -16.19 -10.78 -25.21
CA LEU A 436 -17.05 -10.45 -26.35
C LEU A 436 -16.28 -10.61 -27.67
N GLY A 437 -16.86 -11.34 -28.62
CA GLY A 437 -16.30 -11.51 -29.98
C GLY A 437 -15.23 -12.60 -30.15
N GLN A 438 -14.74 -13.22 -29.07
CA GLN A 438 -13.81 -14.37 -29.18
C GLN A 438 -14.52 -15.73 -29.15
N ARG A 439 -15.77 -15.80 -28.69
CA ARG A 439 -16.59 -17.01 -28.65
C ARG A 439 -17.89 -16.79 -29.42
N ASN A 440 -18.50 -17.89 -29.88
CA ASN A 440 -19.89 -17.92 -30.35
C ASN A 440 -20.86 -17.73 -29.15
N LEU A 441 -20.75 -16.61 -28.45
CA LEU A 441 -21.60 -16.26 -27.31
C LEU A 441 -23.06 -16.33 -27.73
N ARG A 442 -23.89 -16.87 -26.84
CA ARG A 442 -25.32 -17.03 -27.08
C ARG A 442 -26.08 -16.03 -26.25
N ARG A 443 -26.91 -15.24 -26.92
CA ARG A 443 -27.83 -14.29 -26.30
C ARG A 443 -29.14 -15.00 -25.96
N ASN A 444 -29.82 -14.46 -24.96
CA ASN A 444 -31.20 -14.78 -24.66
C ASN A 444 -32.14 -14.09 -25.67
N GLU A 445 -33.43 -14.38 -25.61
CA GLU A 445 -34.43 -13.81 -26.54
C GLU A 445 -34.61 -12.29 -26.36
N ASP A 446 -34.37 -11.79 -25.15
CA ASP A 446 -34.41 -10.37 -24.79
C ASP A 446 -33.07 -9.64 -25.05
N GLU A 447 -32.15 -10.24 -25.80
CA GLU A 447 -30.78 -9.76 -26.07
C GLU A 447 -29.83 -9.72 -24.86
N SER A 448 -30.27 -10.15 -23.67
CA SER A 448 -29.39 -10.30 -22.50
C SER A 448 -28.42 -11.47 -22.67
N ILE A 449 -27.38 -11.53 -21.85
CA ILE A 449 -26.38 -12.61 -21.88
C ILE A 449 -26.23 -13.21 -20.50
N THR A 450 -26.66 -14.46 -20.33
CA THR A 450 -26.41 -15.23 -19.10
C THR A 450 -25.08 -15.98 -19.20
N LEU A 451 -24.17 -15.65 -18.29
CA LEU A 451 -22.90 -16.32 -18.08
C LEU A 451 -23.03 -17.38 -17.00
N TRP A 452 -22.31 -18.49 -17.16
CA TRP A 452 -22.35 -19.63 -16.24
C TRP A 452 -20.96 -19.89 -15.66
N PHE A 453 -20.88 -19.98 -14.34
CA PHE A 453 -19.63 -20.28 -13.63
C PHE A 453 -19.84 -21.55 -12.84
N GLY A 454 -19.09 -22.60 -13.13
CA GLY A 454 -19.30 -23.86 -12.43
C GLY A 454 -18.24 -24.89 -12.76
N PRO A 455 -18.10 -25.93 -11.92
CA PRO A 455 -16.97 -26.86 -12.03
C PRO A 455 -17.14 -27.90 -13.14
N LYS A 456 -18.37 -28.09 -13.63
CA LYS A 456 -18.71 -29.05 -14.68
C LYS A 456 -19.25 -28.32 -15.88
N GLU A 457 -18.74 -28.71 -17.06
CA GLU A 457 -19.21 -28.19 -18.33
C GLU A 457 -20.71 -28.50 -18.52
N PRO A 458 -21.56 -27.50 -18.83
CA PRO A 458 -22.97 -27.70 -19.07
C PRO A 458 -23.22 -28.62 -20.28
N ARG A 459 -24.24 -29.48 -20.18
CA ARG A 459 -24.69 -30.31 -21.32
C ARG A 459 -25.37 -29.46 -22.39
N ASP A 460 -26.15 -28.48 -21.99
CA ASP A 460 -26.81 -27.56 -22.89
C ASP A 460 -25.80 -26.74 -23.70
N ARG A 461 -26.04 -26.62 -25.02
CA ARG A 461 -25.11 -25.98 -25.95
C ARG A 461 -25.06 -24.47 -25.78
N LYS A 462 -26.17 -23.81 -25.40
CA LYS A 462 -26.21 -22.36 -25.17
C LYS A 462 -25.45 -22.01 -23.89
N MET A 463 -25.70 -22.74 -22.80
CA MET A 463 -25.00 -22.55 -21.53
C MET A 463 -23.48 -22.76 -21.69
N ARG A 464 -23.09 -23.84 -22.37
CA ARG A 464 -21.67 -24.16 -22.63
C ARG A 464 -20.92 -23.06 -23.38
N ALA A 465 -21.58 -22.37 -24.31
CA ALA A 465 -20.98 -21.26 -25.05
C ALA A 465 -20.61 -20.07 -24.16
N ASN A 466 -21.34 -19.89 -23.06
CA ASN A 466 -21.18 -18.80 -22.09
C ASN A 466 -20.60 -19.28 -20.74
N TRP A 467 -19.99 -20.47 -20.70
CA TRP A 467 -19.51 -21.10 -19.48
C TRP A 467 -18.01 -20.88 -19.23
N VAL A 468 -17.67 -20.63 -17.96
CA VAL A 468 -16.31 -20.60 -17.43
C VAL A 468 -16.18 -21.60 -16.29
N GLN A 469 -15.10 -22.37 -16.31
CA GLN A 469 -14.85 -23.42 -15.32
C GLN A 469 -14.39 -22.82 -13.99
N THR A 470 -15.05 -23.23 -12.90
CA THR A 470 -14.59 -23.02 -11.52
C THR A 470 -13.95 -24.30 -10.97
N ILE A 471 -13.28 -24.23 -9.82
CA ILE A 471 -12.51 -25.36 -9.26
C ILE A 471 -13.08 -25.80 -7.92
N PRO A 472 -13.57 -27.04 -7.79
CA PRO A 472 -14.06 -27.53 -6.51
C PRO A 472 -12.99 -27.52 -5.43
N GLY A 473 -13.36 -27.04 -4.23
CA GLY A 473 -12.44 -26.89 -3.10
C GLY A 473 -11.61 -25.60 -3.12
N LYS A 474 -11.82 -24.70 -4.08
CA LYS A 474 -11.19 -23.38 -4.15
C LYS A 474 -12.21 -22.26 -4.08
N GLY A 475 -11.80 -21.13 -3.52
CA GLY A 475 -12.50 -19.86 -3.68
C GLY A 475 -12.06 -19.17 -4.97
N TRP A 476 -12.87 -18.26 -5.48
CA TRP A 476 -12.51 -17.45 -6.65
C TRP A 476 -13.11 -16.06 -6.56
N ASN A 477 -12.65 -15.16 -7.43
CA ASN A 477 -13.20 -13.83 -7.63
C ASN A 477 -13.22 -13.50 -9.11
N ALA A 478 -13.94 -12.45 -9.50
CA ALA A 478 -14.07 -12.06 -10.88
C ALA A 478 -13.83 -10.56 -11.09
N VAL A 479 -13.22 -10.23 -12.23
CA VAL A 479 -13.15 -8.85 -12.71
C VAL A 479 -13.92 -8.75 -14.02
N PHE A 480 -14.91 -7.85 -14.05
CA PHE A 480 -15.59 -7.41 -15.26
C PHE A 480 -14.90 -6.16 -15.80
N ARG A 481 -14.52 -6.16 -17.09
CA ARG A 481 -13.81 -5.06 -17.75
C ARG A 481 -14.62 -4.52 -18.91
N LEU A 482 -14.76 -3.20 -18.98
CA LEU A 482 -15.33 -2.46 -20.10
C LEU A 482 -14.20 -1.76 -20.84
N TYR A 483 -14.14 -1.92 -22.16
CA TYR A 483 -13.20 -1.20 -23.01
C TYR A 483 -13.95 -0.15 -23.82
N GLY A 484 -13.57 1.12 -23.62
CA GLY A 484 -14.35 2.27 -24.05
C GLY A 484 -15.71 2.34 -23.33
N PRO A 485 -15.74 2.35 -21.99
CA PRO A 485 -16.99 2.46 -21.21
C PRO A 485 -17.79 3.68 -21.67
N GLN A 486 -19.10 3.55 -21.87
CA GLN A 486 -19.99 4.64 -22.28
C GLN A 486 -20.62 5.34 -21.06
N GLU A 487 -21.36 6.43 -21.28
CA GLU A 487 -21.93 7.29 -20.22
C GLU A 487 -22.80 6.49 -19.25
N GLU A 488 -23.52 5.48 -19.76
CA GLU A 488 -24.45 4.63 -19.02
C GLU A 488 -23.78 3.82 -17.90
N TRP A 489 -22.46 3.61 -17.98
CA TRP A 489 -21.68 3.02 -16.90
C TRP A 489 -21.45 4.00 -15.74
N PHE A 490 -21.17 5.27 -16.07
CA PHE A 490 -20.80 6.28 -15.09
C PHE A 490 -22.02 6.87 -14.38
N ASP A 491 -23.10 7.14 -15.11
CA ASP A 491 -24.37 7.60 -14.54
C ASP A 491 -25.18 6.46 -13.89
N GLN A 492 -24.71 5.22 -14.07
CA GLN A 492 -25.32 3.99 -13.55
C GLN A 492 -26.76 3.75 -14.03
N THR A 493 -27.13 4.23 -15.21
CA THR A 493 -28.39 3.87 -15.90
C THR A 493 -28.34 2.43 -16.43
N TRP A 494 -27.16 1.92 -16.75
CA TRP A 494 -26.89 0.49 -16.95
C TRP A 494 -26.13 -0.09 -15.74
N ARG A 495 -26.56 -1.26 -15.24
CA ARG A 495 -25.99 -1.86 -14.01
C ARG A 495 -25.72 -3.35 -14.14
N LEU A 496 -24.54 -3.79 -13.71
CA LEU A 496 -24.17 -5.22 -13.61
C LEU A 496 -25.03 -5.94 -12.57
N ALA A 497 -25.76 -6.99 -12.96
CA ALA A 497 -26.41 -7.88 -12.00
C ALA A 497 -25.36 -8.54 -11.07
N ASP A 498 -25.80 -9.05 -9.93
CA ASP A 498 -24.94 -9.85 -9.07
C ASP A 498 -24.80 -11.29 -9.57
N MET A 499 -23.80 -11.99 -9.03
CA MET A 499 -23.67 -13.43 -9.25
C MET A 499 -24.70 -14.17 -8.40
N GLU A 500 -25.56 -14.96 -9.04
CA GLU A 500 -26.61 -15.72 -8.37
C GLU A 500 -26.22 -17.19 -8.26
N LEU A 501 -26.36 -17.77 -7.07
CA LEU A 501 -26.22 -19.21 -6.90
C LEU A 501 -27.35 -19.94 -7.62
N VAL A 502 -27.03 -20.90 -8.47
CA VAL A 502 -28.05 -21.74 -9.13
C VAL A 502 -28.62 -22.75 -8.12
N PRO A 503 -29.92 -22.65 -7.77
CA PRO A 503 -30.52 -23.54 -6.78
C PRO A 503 -30.62 -24.97 -7.32
N GLY A 504 -30.56 -25.94 -6.41
CA GLY A 504 -30.73 -27.37 -6.74
C GLY A 504 -29.56 -28.03 -7.47
N VAL A 505 -28.51 -27.29 -7.85
CA VAL A 505 -27.28 -27.89 -8.41
C VAL A 505 -26.38 -28.37 -7.27
N PRO A 506 -26.08 -29.68 -7.16
CA PRO A 506 -25.28 -30.20 -6.07
C PRO A 506 -23.83 -29.66 -6.08
N ARG A 507 -23.31 -29.38 -4.89
CA ARG A 507 -21.89 -29.00 -4.69
C ARG A 507 -20.97 -30.10 -5.22
N ALA A 508 -20.04 -29.75 -6.10
CA ALA A 508 -19.07 -30.67 -6.66
C ALA A 508 -17.97 -31.02 -5.65
N LYS A 509 -17.55 -32.29 -5.67
CA LYS A 509 -16.39 -32.76 -4.90
C LYS A 509 -15.08 -32.42 -5.62
N PRO A 510 -13.98 -32.14 -4.89
CA PRO A 510 -12.64 -32.01 -5.46
C PRO A 510 -12.28 -33.17 -6.38
N SER A 511 -11.71 -32.84 -7.55
CA SER A 511 -11.18 -33.82 -8.50
C SER A 511 -9.84 -34.37 -7.99
N LYS A 512 -9.61 -35.69 -8.17
CA LYS A 512 -8.28 -36.29 -7.94
C LYS A 512 -7.26 -35.89 -9.00
N LYS A 513 -7.73 -35.54 -10.21
CA LYS A 513 -6.88 -35.10 -11.32
C LYS A 513 -6.72 -33.58 -11.28
N PRO A 514 -5.49 -33.04 -11.28
CA PRO A 514 -5.28 -31.59 -11.33
C PRO A 514 -5.75 -30.98 -12.66
N PRO A 515 -6.14 -29.69 -12.66
CA PRO A 515 -6.51 -28.98 -13.89
C PRO A 515 -5.36 -28.90 -14.89
N LYS A 516 -5.66 -28.84 -16.19
CA LYS A 516 -4.64 -28.77 -17.27
C LYS A 516 -3.71 -27.57 -17.14
N MET A 517 -4.22 -26.43 -16.68
CA MET A 517 -3.45 -25.19 -16.56
C MET A 517 -2.74 -25.04 -15.21
N ARG A 518 -2.77 -26.06 -14.35
CA ARG A 518 -2.13 -26.00 -13.04
C ARG A 518 -0.63 -25.73 -13.18
N SER A 519 -0.14 -24.71 -12.46
CA SER A 519 1.27 -24.53 -12.15
C SER A 519 1.52 -24.81 -10.67
N GLU A 520 2.79 -24.94 -10.31
CA GLU A 520 3.18 -24.87 -8.91
C GLU A 520 2.93 -23.45 -8.39
N ILE A 521 2.42 -23.35 -7.16
CA ILE A 521 2.20 -22.10 -6.44
C ILE A 521 3.12 -22.14 -5.22
N PRO A 522 4.12 -21.25 -5.10
CA PRO A 522 5.03 -21.24 -3.97
C PRO A 522 4.29 -21.13 -2.62
N ALA A 523 4.77 -21.85 -1.60
CA ALA A 523 4.17 -21.79 -0.25
C ALA A 523 4.21 -20.37 0.32
N SER A 524 5.25 -19.59 0.01
CA SER A 524 5.44 -18.22 0.48
C SER A 524 4.38 -17.23 -0.02
N ILE A 525 3.53 -17.61 -0.99
CA ILE A 525 2.39 -16.78 -1.46
C ILE A 525 1.02 -17.40 -1.15
N GLN A 526 1.00 -18.52 -0.42
CA GLN A 526 -0.24 -19.19 0.00
C GLN A 526 -0.54 -18.85 1.45
N THR A 527 -1.70 -18.24 1.68
CA THR A 527 -2.22 -18.00 3.02
C THR A 527 -2.71 -19.32 3.61
N PRO A 528 -2.18 -19.73 4.78
CA PRO A 528 -2.63 -20.95 5.45
C PRO A 528 -4.09 -20.82 5.89
N ALA A 529 -4.78 -21.95 6.05
CA ALA A 529 -6.17 -21.96 6.50
C ALA A 529 -6.33 -21.41 7.93
N ARG A 530 -5.29 -21.53 8.76
CA ARG A 530 -5.25 -20.98 10.12
C ARG A 530 -3.83 -20.57 10.48
N VAL A 531 -3.70 -19.42 11.15
CA VAL A 531 -2.45 -18.95 11.75
C VAL A 531 -2.73 -18.43 13.15
N GLN A 532 -1.91 -18.82 14.13
CA GLN A 532 -2.02 -18.31 15.49
C GLN A 532 -1.19 -17.03 15.64
N THR A 533 -1.80 -15.99 16.19
CA THR A 533 -1.15 -14.70 16.47
C THR A 533 -1.56 -14.20 17.87
N ARG A 534 -0.94 -13.11 18.33
CA ARG A 534 -1.21 -12.40 19.58
C ARG A 534 -2.55 -11.68 19.55
N ILE A 535 -3.06 -11.34 18.36
CA ILE A 535 -4.40 -10.76 18.22
C ILE A 535 -5.49 -11.84 18.15
N GLY A 536 -5.11 -13.12 18.17
CA GLY A 536 -5.98 -14.29 18.08
C GLY A 536 -5.67 -15.21 16.91
N ALA A 537 -6.42 -16.29 16.76
CA ALA A 537 -6.32 -17.15 15.58
C ALA A 537 -6.91 -16.43 14.37
N LEU A 538 -6.21 -16.41 13.24
CA LEU A 538 -6.72 -15.89 11.97
C LEU A 538 -7.04 -17.07 11.06
N GLU A 539 -8.23 -17.07 10.47
CA GLU A 539 -8.78 -18.19 9.72
C GLU A 539 -9.19 -17.78 8.31
N PHE A 540 -8.94 -18.68 7.36
CA PHE A 540 -9.14 -18.43 5.94
C PHE A 540 -9.70 -19.66 5.24
N THR A 541 -10.59 -19.43 4.28
CA THR A 541 -10.99 -20.44 3.29
C THR A 541 -10.36 -20.08 1.94
N ASP A 542 -9.32 -20.81 1.54
CA ASP A 542 -8.55 -20.56 0.30
C ASP A 542 -8.08 -19.09 0.16
N GLY A 543 -7.59 -18.51 1.26
CA GLY A 543 -7.11 -17.13 1.31
C GLY A 543 -8.21 -16.06 1.47
N PHE A 544 -9.48 -16.45 1.52
CA PHE A 544 -10.58 -15.56 1.89
C PHE A 544 -10.74 -15.53 3.42
N PRO A 545 -10.64 -14.37 4.10
CA PRO A 545 -10.73 -14.30 5.56
C PRO A 545 -12.16 -14.59 6.05
N THR A 546 -12.29 -15.30 7.18
CA THR A 546 -13.59 -15.43 7.87
C THR A 546 -14.06 -14.09 8.44
N ASP A 547 -15.36 -13.95 8.70
CA ASP A 547 -15.91 -12.71 9.28
C ASP A 547 -15.25 -12.39 10.65
N ASP A 548 -15.05 -13.40 11.51
CA ASP A 548 -14.28 -13.26 12.76
C ASP A 548 -12.85 -12.75 12.53
N THR A 549 -12.19 -13.21 11.46
CA THR A 549 -10.85 -12.74 11.11
C THR A 549 -10.89 -11.29 10.66
N VAL A 550 -11.88 -10.92 9.84
CA VAL A 550 -12.11 -9.56 9.37
C VAL A 550 -12.33 -8.61 10.55
N GLU A 551 -13.23 -8.95 11.47
CA GLU A 551 -13.49 -8.14 12.68
C GLU A 551 -12.23 -7.97 13.53
N ARG A 552 -11.51 -9.07 13.78
CA ARG A 552 -10.29 -9.07 14.60
C ARG A 552 -9.17 -8.23 14.01
N VAL A 553 -8.91 -8.34 12.70
CA VAL A 553 -7.85 -7.52 12.08
C VAL A 553 -8.22 -6.06 12.04
N TYR A 554 -9.50 -5.73 11.86
CA TYR A 554 -9.91 -4.33 11.87
C TYR A 554 -9.93 -3.72 13.27
N ASP A 555 -10.40 -4.42 14.31
CA ASP A 555 -10.26 -3.94 15.70
C ASP A 555 -8.79 -3.69 16.04
N HIS A 556 -7.92 -4.59 15.61
CA HIS A 556 -6.49 -4.41 15.78
C HIS A 556 -5.94 -3.22 14.98
N LEU A 557 -6.36 -3.05 13.72
CA LEU A 557 -5.96 -1.95 12.86
C LEU A 557 -6.36 -0.58 13.45
N ASP A 558 -7.56 -0.48 13.99
CA ASP A 558 -8.06 0.74 14.65
C ASP A 558 -7.23 1.04 15.91
N PHE A 559 -6.85 0.01 16.68
CA PHE A 559 -5.98 0.18 17.84
C PHE A 559 -4.58 0.68 17.50
N ILE A 560 -3.89 0.05 16.54
CA ILE A 560 -2.53 0.49 16.19
C ILE A 560 -2.54 1.90 15.61
N ARG A 561 -3.60 2.30 14.91
CA ARG A 561 -3.79 3.69 14.45
C ARG A 561 -4.00 4.67 15.58
N GLY A 562 -4.75 4.28 16.61
CA GLY A 562 -4.91 5.08 17.81
C GLY A 562 -3.56 5.34 18.49
N VAL A 563 -2.73 4.29 18.63
CA VAL A 563 -1.37 4.39 19.19
C VAL A 563 -0.48 5.25 18.31
N ASP A 564 -0.43 4.99 16.99
CA ASP A 564 0.38 5.77 16.05
C ASP A 564 -0.02 7.25 16.05
N THR A 565 -1.33 7.54 15.99
CA THR A 565 -1.84 8.92 16.00
C THR A 565 -1.44 9.63 17.27
N PHE A 566 -1.58 8.96 18.42
CA PHE A 566 -1.15 9.52 19.70
C PHE A 566 0.34 9.87 19.68
N LEU A 567 1.21 8.92 19.31
CA LEU A 567 2.66 9.10 19.33
C LEU A 567 3.15 10.18 18.35
N THR A 568 2.58 10.21 17.15
CA THR A 568 2.98 11.13 16.06
C THR A 568 2.42 12.55 16.22
N THR A 569 1.40 12.74 17.07
CA THR A 569 0.80 14.07 17.30
C THR A 569 1.15 14.68 18.66
N LEU A 570 2.04 14.05 19.44
CA LEU A 570 2.45 14.54 20.77
C LEU A 570 2.98 15.99 20.74
N SER A 571 3.77 16.35 19.72
CA SER A 571 4.30 17.72 19.57
C SER A 571 3.17 18.74 19.37
N GLY A 572 2.27 18.48 18.43
CA GLY A 572 1.11 19.33 18.18
C GLY A 572 0.17 19.44 19.39
N ALA A 573 -0.07 18.32 20.10
CA ALA A 573 -0.84 18.33 21.34
C ALA A 573 -0.17 19.18 22.43
N SER A 574 1.17 19.13 22.53
CA SER A 574 1.96 19.93 23.45
C SER A 574 1.88 21.42 23.12
N LEU A 575 2.01 21.82 21.85
CA LEU A 575 1.87 23.21 21.41
C LEU A 575 0.46 23.76 21.66
N VAL A 576 -0.59 22.95 21.44
CA VAL A 576 -1.96 23.34 21.79
C VAL A 576 -2.14 23.54 23.30
N ALA A 577 -1.52 22.69 24.12
CA ALA A 577 -1.54 22.85 25.58
C ALA A 577 -0.80 24.13 26.02
N MET A 578 0.38 24.40 25.45
CA MET A 578 1.15 25.62 25.69
C MET A 578 0.36 26.87 25.30
N ARG A 579 -0.27 26.87 24.11
CA ARG A 579 -1.17 27.97 23.67
C ARG A 579 -2.31 28.22 24.65
N ARG A 580 -2.96 27.16 25.13
CA ARG A 580 -4.04 27.27 26.12
C ARG A 580 -3.53 27.81 27.46
N GLY A 581 -2.34 27.38 27.88
CA GLY A 581 -1.65 27.90 29.05
C GLY A 581 -1.40 29.40 28.94
N PHE A 582 -0.80 29.86 27.86
CA PHE A 582 -0.58 31.29 27.58
C PHE A 582 -1.87 32.10 27.61
N ARG A 583 -2.91 31.64 26.89
CA ARG A 583 -4.22 32.32 26.89
C ARG A 583 -4.85 32.38 28.28
N SER A 584 -4.71 31.32 29.08
CA SER A 584 -5.24 31.31 30.46
C SER A 584 -4.53 32.29 31.39
N ALA A 585 -3.29 32.65 31.07
CA ALA A 585 -2.51 33.68 31.77
C ALA A 585 -2.69 35.09 31.16
N GLY A 586 -3.61 35.27 30.21
CA GLY A 586 -3.90 36.57 29.58
C GLY A 586 -2.99 36.93 28.41
N ILE A 587 -2.23 35.98 27.87
CA ILE A 587 -1.38 36.16 26.68
C ILE A 587 -2.19 35.65 25.47
N ASP A 588 -3.08 36.49 24.97
CA ASP A 588 -4.07 36.15 23.94
C ASP A 588 -3.99 36.99 22.66
N ALA A 589 -3.05 37.93 22.59
CA ALA A 589 -2.78 38.76 21.42
C ALA A 589 -1.27 38.88 21.12
N ASN A 590 -0.95 39.19 19.87
CA ASN A 590 0.43 39.28 19.37
C ASN A 590 1.27 40.35 20.07
N ASP A 591 0.63 41.39 20.59
CA ASP A 591 1.25 42.51 21.30
C ASP A 591 1.38 42.26 22.82
N VAL A 592 0.95 41.10 23.31
CA VAL A 592 1.12 40.67 24.70
C VAL A 592 2.27 39.67 24.77
N VAL A 593 3.31 39.99 25.55
CA VAL A 593 4.49 39.14 25.75
C VAL A 593 4.58 38.75 27.22
N ALA A 594 4.61 37.45 27.49
CA ALA A 594 4.90 36.92 28.82
C ALA A 594 6.37 37.15 29.14
N VAL A 595 6.68 37.58 30.36
CA VAL A 595 8.05 37.71 30.85
C VAL A 595 8.14 37.10 32.25
N PHE A 596 9.09 36.18 32.43
CA PHE A 596 9.42 35.55 33.72
C PHE A 596 10.64 36.26 34.32
N ASP A 597 10.43 37.49 34.81
CA ASP A 597 11.48 38.39 35.34
C ASP A 597 12.12 37.87 36.64
N GLY A 598 11.36 37.10 37.43
CA GLY A 598 11.82 36.38 38.62
C GLY A 598 12.43 35.00 38.37
N LEU A 599 12.72 34.66 37.10
CA LEU A 599 13.00 33.29 36.63
C LEU A 599 11.77 32.38 36.72
N MET A 600 11.74 31.31 35.91
CA MET A 600 10.68 30.32 36.02
C MET A 600 10.87 29.45 37.26
N ASP A 601 9.77 29.06 37.89
CA ASP A 601 9.77 28.16 39.04
C ASP A 601 8.84 26.95 38.81
N SER A 602 8.75 26.07 39.82
CA SER A 602 7.94 24.85 39.75
C SER A 602 6.43 25.09 39.84
N HIS A 603 5.95 26.32 40.01
CA HIS A 603 4.51 26.63 39.90
C HIS A 603 4.06 26.61 38.44
N SER A 604 4.97 26.93 37.53
CA SER A 604 4.73 26.88 36.09
C SER A 604 5.02 25.48 35.55
N LEU A 605 4.00 24.77 35.04
CA LEU A 605 4.14 23.42 34.49
C LEU A 605 4.73 23.44 33.06
N PHE A 606 5.91 24.01 32.90
CA PHE A 606 6.65 23.99 31.63
C PHE A 606 7.56 22.76 31.55
N LEU A 607 7.57 22.12 30.37
CA LEU A 607 8.52 21.06 30.08
C LEU A 607 9.92 21.68 29.94
N THR A 608 10.87 21.22 30.75
CA THR A 608 12.30 21.61 30.66
C THR A 608 12.61 23.09 30.84
N ALA A 609 11.80 23.83 31.61
CA ALA A 609 12.18 25.17 32.04
C ALA A 609 13.48 25.13 32.85
N ASN A 610 14.36 26.11 32.62
CA ASN A 610 15.55 26.32 33.45
C ASN A 610 15.37 27.54 34.37
N THR A 611 16.17 27.56 35.43
CA THR A 611 16.16 28.62 36.46
C THR A 611 17.33 29.60 36.28
N GLU A 612 17.99 29.61 35.12
CA GLU A 612 19.23 30.38 34.89
C GLU A 612 19.04 31.47 33.83
N SER A 613 17.96 31.40 33.07
CA SER A 613 17.60 32.36 32.01
C SER A 613 16.23 32.98 32.29
N ILE A 614 16.11 34.29 32.02
CA ILE A 614 14.81 34.95 31.93
C ILE A 614 14.12 34.46 30.66
N TYR A 615 12.94 33.88 30.80
CA TYR A 615 12.11 33.51 29.67
C TYR A 615 11.17 34.66 29.32
N PHE A 616 11.01 34.90 28.03
CA PHE A 616 9.90 35.67 27.51
C PHE A 616 9.33 34.93 26.30
N GLY A 617 8.03 35.08 26.07
CA GLY A 617 7.37 34.35 25.00
C GLY A 617 5.95 34.82 24.79
N THR A 618 5.43 34.56 23.59
CA THR A 618 4.05 34.81 23.23
C THR A 618 3.58 33.73 22.26
N TRP A 619 2.28 33.71 21.98
CA TRP A 619 1.71 32.93 20.89
C TRP A 619 1.46 33.86 19.70
N LEU A 620 2.16 33.63 18.59
CA LEU A 620 1.98 34.41 17.37
C LEU A 620 0.77 33.89 16.58
N ASP A 621 -0.28 34.71 16.45
CA ASP A 621 -1.45 34.46 15.62
C ASP A 621 -1.31 35.23 14.29
N LEU A 622 -1.15 34.50 13.19
CA LEU A 622 -0.97 35.06 11.85
C LEU A 622 -2.29 35.22 11.09
N SER A 623 -3.45 34.95 11.71
CA SER A 623 -4.74 34.97 11.02
C SER A 623 -5.14 36.35 10.49
N ASP A 624 -4.66 37.42 11.13
CA ASP A 624 -4.89 38.81 10.72
C ASP A 624 -3.81 39.36 9.76
N GLY A 625 -2.81 38.54 9.40
CA GLY A 625 -1.75 38.90 8.45
C GLY A 625 -0.34 38.66 8.98
N ALA A 626 0.65 39.18 8.25
CA ALA A 626 2.06 39.05 8.63
C ALA A 626 2.35 39.84 9.91
N VAL A 627 3.06 39.20 10.84
CA VAL A 627 3.51 39.79 12.12
C VAL A 627 4.99 40.11 12.03
N ILE A 628 5.37 41.29 12.48
CA ILE A 628 6.78 41.69 12.62
C ILE A 628 7.20 41.41 14.06
N VAL A 629 8.24 40.60 14.23
CA VAL A 629 8.84 40.31 15.53
C VAL A 629 10.24 40.92 15.57
N GLU A 630 10.43 41.92 16.43
CA GLU A 630 11.75 42.52 16.68
C GLU A 630 12.39 41.85 17.91
N SER A 631 13.41 41.04 17.68
CA SER A 631 14.11 40.36 18.78
C SER A 631 15.09 41.33 19.49
N PRO A 632 15.07 41.40 20.83
CA PRO A 632 16.01 42.22 21.58
C PRO A 632 17.46 41.70 21.43
N PRO A 633 18.46 42.59 21.42
CA PRO A 633 19.87 42.19 21.33
C PRO A 633 20.29 41.32 22.53
N ASN A 634 21.25 40.43 22.31
CA ASN A 634 21.78 39.49 23.33
C ASN A 634 20.75 38.49 23.88
N THR A 635 19.76 38.10 23.08
CA THR A 635 18.81 37.03 23.44
C THR A 635 18.97 35.80 22.56
N LEU A 636 18.69 34.63 23.15
CA LEU A 636 18.52 33.37 22.43
C LEU A 636 17.02 33.09 22.41
N GLY A 637 16.46 32.90 21.22
CA GLY A 637 15.04 32.62 21.05
C GLY A 637 14.81 31.69 19.86
N ILE A 638 13.63 31.09 19.85
CA ILE A 638 13.13 30.27 18.76
C ILE A 638 11.77 30.79 18.32
N VAL A 639 11.47 30.63 17.04
CA VAL A 639 10.11 30.74 16.49
C VAL A 639 9.81 29.36 15.92
N ASP A 640 8.78 28.72 16.44
CA ASP A 640 8.40 27.33 16.15
C ASP A 640 6.93 27.29 15.72
N ASP A 641 6.62 26.43 14.74
CA ASP A 641 5.27 26.24 14.15
C ASP A 641 4.82 24.77 14.27
#